data_AF-A0A2N3I0L6-F1
#
_entry.id   AF-A0A2N3I0L6-F1
#
_cell.length_a   1.000
_cell.length_b   1.000
_cell.length_c   1.000
_cell.angle_alpha   90.00
_cell.angle_beta   90.00
_cell.angle_gamma   90.00
#
_symmetry.space_group_name_H-M   'P 1'
#
loop_
_entity.id
_entity.type
_entity.pdbx_description
1 polymer ?
#
loop_
_entity_poly.entity_id
_entity_poly.type
_entity_poly.pdbx_seq_one_letter_code
_entity_poly.pdbx_strand_id
1 'polypeptide(L)'
;MKGFKLFVLILFFIQSFSQAYSQVNANRPRIELGQERFDWLKSNISGGDSGSTYITFINSYNNSWITNSNHYLAGSNSAQWTYDWNDDDSFMLAKMTAFLVQLGTDNLAKARSEFIIENYIRYLDGIDFANYSGDTQENLLRKNCEYGAILLDWTYNDIPVSLRQRLASSFYRVLEYFMNNYVLTSSGNSYVSSHNINNCIMTMRAAIALYQADGLSSSQLSQVNSWYQTLLGKWENGILPAFSHFRDDDGGWNWGAAYGKINLPIQYQFFDDMKFGTDRDYYKSQAWIKESINQYWYYFRPDNHCIHLGDAIVKLDQADRVMYRHAAEFTDARSQYLVQVYNQSQYLNNTILVFIKLLYKDFTAAYVPHPQPPLSWWSDKAGLSVSRTSWNEDASMLWFYNAPAKRADHEHRDNNTFTIIKDQPLLVDAGFYDSYGTSHYNNYYTRTIAHNSICVYDGTESYRNLGKNVSNDGGQIESNRLENLEDVFAPQHQRGKWIRYVSGKDYSYQVADAAASYATNKLDRFERRLLFHKPDRIIVLDHVHLLNTSSKVRKAKYINHFVNRPEISGSVTSTQVANNIITYNGTDYKTTNGRGSLAIRTLLPEQSKTTLIGGSGYEYWVDGTNYPPGRGVILENEHPGFWRIEVEPIAVKENTVFLHTIKIGDSSNPAGAGGKLFSNEGTIGVDWEDHLYLFDAQGDTASVAYSVNELPGNRSITVFAVDLKSNSSFGVFVDEVLEQTGDSNSEGILELKVNLSEGNHRLVVKDSLDEDPDPDNPDPDNPNPDNRDPDNPAPENPEEESLGAVQVFPNPNNGEFSIHIENDEVIQFEVSVYDSNGRMLSQHQESGNRTVMDLSGLTAGFYFLVIRYMEKTVKKKIIIM
;
A
#
# COMPACT_ATOMS: atom_id res chain seq x y z
N MET A 1 -32.95 54.50 6.26
CA MET A 1 -31.60 53.94 5.96
C MET A 1 -31.25 52.63 6.66
N LYS A 2 -32.01 52.11 7.65
CA LYS A 2 -31.71 50.80 8.28
C LYS A 2 -32.26 49.59 7.49
N GLY A 3 -33.35 49.74 6.73
CA GLY A 3 -33.88 48.67 5.87
C GLY A 3 -33.03 48.36 4.63
N PHE A 4 -32.33 49.36 4.08
CA PHE A 4 -31.51 49.19 2.88
C PHE A 4 -30.20 48.43 3.17
N LYS A 5 -29.62 48.60 4.37
CA LYS A 5 -28.42 47.85 4.78
C LYS A 5 -28.72 46.37 5.08
N LEU A 6 -29.91 46.03 5.59
CA LEU A 6 -30.31 44.64 5.80
C LEU A 6 -30.58 43.92 4.47
N PHE A 7 -31.18 44.62 3.50
CA PHE A 7 -31.42 44.07 2.15
C PHE A 7 -30.13 43.84 1.36
N VAL A 8 -29.15 44.75 1.48
CA VAL A 8 -27.82 44.59 0.85
C VAL A 8 -26.99 43.50 1.55
N LEU A 9 -27.10 43.32 2.87
CA LEU A 9 -26.43 42.21 3.56
C LEU A 9 -27.02 40.85 3.17
N ILE A 10 -28.36 40.76 3.05
CA ILE A 10 -29.04 39.53 2.58
C ILE A 10 -28.70 39.23 1.11
N LEU A 11 -28.60 40.25 0.25
CA LEU A 11 -28.15 40.07 -1.14
C LEU A 11 -26.67 39.67 -1.25
N PHE A 12 -25.79 40.18 -0.37
CA PHE A 12 -24.39 39.74 -0.31
C PHE A 12 -24.27 38.30 0.22
N PHE A 13 -25.07 37.89 1.21
CA PHE A 13 -25.11 36.49 1.67
C PHE A 13 -25.76 35.55 0.63
N ILE A 14 -26.76 35.99 -0.14
CA ILE A 14 -27.34 35.19 -1.22
C ILE A 14 -26.38 35.07 -2.41
N GLN A 15 -25.55 36.08 -2.71
CA GLN A 15 -24.51 36.00 -3.75
C GLN A 15 -23.30 35.16 -3.34
N SER A 16 -22.89 35.13 -2.07
CA SER A 16 -21.81 34.22 -1.63
C SER A 16 -22.24 32.75 -1.52
N PHE A 17 -23.53 32.45 -1.52
CA PHE A 17 -24.04 31.07 -1.68
C PHE A 17 -24.45 30.70 -3.10
N SER A 18 -24.56 31.66 -4.04
CA SER A 18 -24.98 31.36 -5.42
C SER A 18 -23.84 30.96 -6.37
N GLN A 19 -22.61 30.79 -5.87
CA GLN A 19 -21.47 30.30 -6.65
C GLN A 19 -20.61 29.31 -5.84
N ALA A 20 -21.25 28.44 -5.05
CA ALA A 20 -20.57 27.40 -4.27
C ALA A 20 -20.53 26.02 -4.94
N TYR A 21 -21.21 25.83 -6.09
CA TYR A 21 -21.26 24.54 -6.78
C TYR A 21 -20.48 24.62 -8.10
N SER A 22 -19.57 23.65 -8.28
CA SER A 22 -18.88 23.35 -9.54
C SER A 22 -19.84 23.44 -10.73
N GLN A 23 -19.41 24.09 -11.81
CA GLN A 23 -20.22 24.15 -13.04
C GLN A 23 -19.82 23.07 -14.04
N VAL A 24 -20.81 22.39 -14.61
CA VAL A 24 -20.61 21.52 -15.77
C VAL A 24 -20.44 22.40 -17.01
N ASN A 25 -19.38 22.18 -17.76
CA ASN A 25 -19.03 22.96 -18.96
C ASN A 25 -20.12 22.82 -20.01
N ALA A 26 -20.66 23.92 -20.56
CA ALA A 26 -21.78 23.85 -21.51
C ALA A 26 -21.40 23.25 -22.88
N ASN A 27 -20.15 23.43 -23.31
CA ASN A 27 -19.67 22.98 -24.62
C ASN A 27 -19.41 21.46 -24.64
N ARG A 28 -19.48 20.87 -25.82
CA ARG A 28 -19.24 19.44 -26.07
C ARG A 28 -18.32 19.27 -27.29
N PRO A 29 -17.50 18.20 -27.35
CA PRO A 29 -17.38 17.10 -26.39
C PRO A 29 -16.69 17.53 -25.10
N ARG A 30 -17.09 16.91 -23.99
CA ARG A 30 -16.62 17.18 -22.63
C ARG A 30 -16.50 15.94 -21.75
N ILE A 31 -16.84 14.75 -22.26
CA ILE A 31 -16.61 13.46 -21.59
C ILE A 31 -15.33 12.84 -22.14
N GLU A 32 -14.47 12.37 -21.25
CA GLU A 32 -13.22 11.65 -21.50
C GLU A 32 -12.12 12.42 -22.25
N LEU A 33 -12.48 13.23 -23.25
CA LEU A 33 -11.60 14.07 -24.05
C LEU A 33 -12.30 15.42 -24.29
N GLY A 34 -11.52 16.51 -24.24
CA GLY A 34 -11.98 17.82 -24.70
C GLY A 34 -11.83 18.00 -26.22
N GLN A 35 -12.53 19.01 -26.76
CA GLN A 35 -12.49 19.38 -28.19
C GLN A 35 -11.06 19.58 -28.70
N GLU A 36 -10.16 20.12 -27.87
CA GLU A 36 -8.76 20.38 -28.20
C GLU A 36 -8.01 19.11 -28.61
N ARG A 37 -8.34 17.95 -28.05
CA ARG A 37 -7.71 16.68 -28.42
C ARG A 37 -8.13 16.25 -29.83
N PHE A 38 -9.42 16.37 -30.14
CA PHE A 38 -9.92 16.06 -31.48
C PHE A 38 -9.31 16.97 -32.55
N ASP A 39 -9.20 18.27 -32.25
CA ASP A 39 -8.61 19.26 -33.16
C ASP A 39 -7.10 19.01 -33.36
N TRP A 40 -6.39 18.65 -32.29
CA TRP A 40 -4.99 18.24 -32.38
C TRP A 40 -4.83 17.00 -33.25
N LEU A 41 -5.66 15.97 -33.06
CA LEU A 41 -5.60 14.74 -33.85
C LEU A 41 -5.88 15.02 -35.34
N LYS A 42 -6.94 15.77 -35.67
CA LYS A 42 -7.24 16.18 -37.07
C LYS A 42 -6.03 16.80 -37.77
N SER A 43 -5.27 17.58 -37.03
CA SER A 43 -4.10 18.29 -37.56
C SER A 43 -2.84 17.41 -37.68
N ASN A 44 -2.76 16.30 -36.96
CA ASN A 44 -1.50 15.54 -36.77
C ASN A 44 -1.57 14.04 -37.13
N ILE A 45 -2.73 13.49 -37.51
CA ILE A 45 -2.88 12.08 -37.93
C ILE A 45 -2.45 11.80 -39.38
N SER A 46 -1.89 12.78 -40.09
CA SER A 46 -1.40 12.62 -41.47
C SER A 46 0.05 12.14 -41.56
N GLY A 47 0.81 12.12 -40.46
CA GLY A 47 2.21 11.70 -40.43
C GLY A 47 2.72 11.34 -39.04
N GLY A 48 3.95 10.82 -38.96
CA GLY A 48 4.59 10.43 -37.70
C GLY A 48 3.90 9.25 -37.00
N ASP A 49 4.18 9.10 -35.70
CA ASP A 49 3.61 8.01 -34.88
C ASP A 49 2.08 8.15 -34.69
N SER A 50 1.56 9.37 -34.62
CA SER A 50 0.11 9.62 -34.60
C SER A 50 -0.56 9.14 -35.88
N GLY A 51 0.03 9.43 -37.04
CA GLY A 51 -0.50 8.98 -38.33
C GLY A 51 -0.42 7.47 -38.52
N SER A 52 0.68 6.82 -38.17
CA SER A 52 0.80 5.35 -38.28
C SER A 52 -0.16 4.62 -37.32
N THR A 53 -0.34 5.16 -36.11
CA THR A 53 -1.31 4.65 -35.13
C THR A 53 -2.73 4.79 -35.67
N TYR A 54 -3.08 5.96 -36.23
CA TYR A 54 -4.39 6.19 -36.85
C TYR A 54 -4.64 5.26 -38.05
N ILE A 55 -3.67 5.09 -38.95
CA ILE A 55 -3.77 4.20 -40.11
C ILE A 55 -4.03 2.76 -39.67
N THR A 56 -3.30 2.29 -38.64
CA THR A 56 -3.50 0.95 -38.07
C THR A 56 -4.92 0.79 -37.53
N PHE A 57 -5.38 1.77 -36.76
CA PHE A 57 -6.74 1.81 -36.22
C PHE A 57 -7.80 1.79 -37.33
N ILE A 58 -7.76 2.73 -38.28
CA ILE A 58 -8.81 2.88 -39.30
C ILE A 58 -8.86 1.69 -40.27
N ASN A 59 -7.71 1.08 -40.57
CA ASN A 59 -7.66 -0.14 -41.38
C ASN A 59 -8.35 -1.31 -40.66
N SER A 60 -8.08 -1.50 -39.37
CA SER A 60 -8.76 -2.53 -38.60
C SER A 60 -10.25 -2.25 -38.45
N TYR A 61 -10.63 -1.00 -38.17
CA TYR A 61 -12.02 -0.56 -38.10
C TYR A 61 -12.77 -0.94 -39.38
N ASN A 62 -12.24 -0.58 -40.55
CA ASN A 62 -12.87 -0.81 -41.85
C ASN A 62 -12.92 -2.29 -42.26
N ASN A 63 -11.89 -3.06 -41.94
CA ASN A 63 -11.76 -4.44 -42.44
C ASN A 63 -12.31 -5.49 -41.49
N SER A 64 -12.42 -5.19 -40.20
CA SER A 64 -12.74 -6.19 -39.17
C SER A 64 -13.89 -5.80 -38.26
N TRP A 65 -14.00 -4.51 -37.89
CA TRP A 65 -15.04 -4.08 -36.96
C TRP A 65 -16.37 -3.85 -37.67
N ILE A 66 -16.42 -3.00 -38.70
CA ILE A 66 -17.67 -2.71 -39.41
C ILE A 66 -18.15 -3.84 -40.35
N THR A 67 -17.37 -4.91 -40.50
CA THR A 67 -17.67 -6.06 -41.35
C THR A 67 -18.07 -7.30 -40.55
N ASN A 68 -18.00 -7.26 -39.21
CA ASN A 68 -18.44 -8.35 -38.35
C ASN A 68 -19.95 -8.59 -38.50
N SER A 69 -20.37 -9.86 -38.50
CA SER A 69 -21.77 -10.26 -38.65
C SER A 69 -22.70 -9.78 -37.54
N ASN A 70 -22.19 -9.61 -36.31
CA ASN A 70 -22.99 -9.14 -35.17
C ASN A 70 -23.32 -7.65 -35.28
N HIS A 71 -22.49 -6.88 -35.99
CA HIS A 71 -22.63 -5.42 -36.10
C HIS A 71 -22.12 -4.91 -37.47
N TYR A 72 -22.73 -5.38 -38.55
CA TYR A 72 -22.31 -5.07 -39.91
C TYR A 72 -22.73 -3.65 -40.30
N LEU A 73 -21.75 -2.78 -40.60
CA LEU A 73 -21.93 -1.37 -40.97
C LEU A 73 -21.16 -0.97 -42.24
N ALA A 74 -20.67 -1.94 -43.01
CA ALA A 74 -19.92 -1.68 -44.23
C ALA A 74 -20.82 -1.24 -45.41
N GLY A 75 -20.25 -0.45 -46.32
CA GLY A 75 -20.97 0.13 -47.46
C GLY A 75 -21.92 1.27 -47.08
N SER A 76 -22.52 1.92 -48.08
CA SER A 76 -23.38 3.10 -47.91
C SER A 76 -24.87 2.79 -47.82
N ASN A 77 -25.29 1.52 -47.97
CA ASN A 77 -26.68 1.12 -47.92
C ASN A 77 -27.07 0.68 -46.50
N SER A 78 -27.69 1.58 -45.72
CA SER A 78 -28.09 1.30 -44.34
C SER A 78 -29.15 0.20 -44.18
N ALA A 79 -29.86 -0.18 -45.26
CA ALA A 79 -30.78 -1.32 -45.21
C ALA A 79 -30.06 -2.68 -45.07
N GLN A 80 -28.75 -2.73 -45.32
CA GLN A 80 -27.92 -3.92 -45.13
C GLN A 80 -27.22 -3.93 -43.77
N TRP A 81 -27.33 -2.85 -43.00
CA TRP A 81 -26.64 -2.74 -41.73
C TRP A 81 -27.36 -3.54 -40.64
N THR A 82 -26.59 -4.13 -39.73
CA THR A 82 -27.07 -4.88 -38.57
C THR A 82 -26.35 -4.39 -37.32
N TYR A 83 -26.98 -4.56 -36.15
CA TYR A 83 -26.38 -4.19 -34.87
C TYR A 83 -26.97 -5.02 -33.73
N ASP A 84 -26.11 -5.72 -32.98
CA ASP A 84 -26.49 -6.50 -31.81
C ASP A 84 -25.83 -5.97 -30.54
N TRP A 85 -26.64 -5.43 -29.62
CA TRP A 85 -26.17 -4.93 -28.34
C TRP A 85 -25.92 -6.03 -27.29
N ASN A 86 -26.17 -7.29 -27.61
CA ASN A 86 -25.72 -8.41 -26.78
C ASN A 86 -24.25 -8.76 -26.99
N ASP A 87 -23.63 -8.24 -28.06
CA ASP A 87 -22.19 -8.38 -28.31
C ASP A 87 -21.40 -7.28 -27.59
N ASP A 88 -20.33 -7.65 -26.90
CA ASP A 88 -19.52 -6.70 -26.13
C ASP A 88 -18.78 -5.72 -27.05
N ASP A 89 -18.32 -6.20 -28.21
CA ASP A 89 -17.60 -5.42 -29.22
C ASP A 89 -18.46 -4.30 -29.81
N SER A 90 -19.79 -4.46 -29.84
CA SER A 90 -20.73 -3.42 -30.29
C SER A 90 -20.62 -2.13 -29.48
N PHE A 91 -20.30 -2.19 -28.18
CA PHE A 91 -20.12 -0.98 -27.40
C PHE A 91 -18.84 -0.24 -27.77
N MET A 92 -17.75 -0.98 -27.96
CA MET A 92 -16.49 -0.39 -28.40
C MET A 92 -16.59 0.17 -29.83
N LEU A 93 -17.26 -0.53 -30.74
CA LEU A 93 -17.52 -0.05 -32.10
C LEU A 93 -18.31 1.26 -32.11
N ALA A 94 -19.30 1.39 -31.23
CA ALA A 94 -20.09 2.62 -31.08
C ALA A 94 -19.19 3.82 -30.70
N LYS A 95 -18.29 3.62 -29.74
CA LYS A 95 -17.29 4.62 -29.33
C LYS A 95 -16.32 4.97 -30.45
N MET A 96 -15.79 3.97 -31.16
CA MET A 96 -14.90 4.18 -32.32
C MET A 96 -15.59 4.97 -33.44
N THR A 97 -16.87 4.68 -33.69
CA THR A 97 -17.65 5.37 -34.74
C THR A 97 -17.95 6.82 -34.34
N ALA A 98 -18.34 7.07 -33.08
CA ALA A 98 -18.51 8.43 -32.57
C ALA A 98 -17.20 9.25 -32.59
N PHE A 99 -16.07 8.62 -32.30
CA PHE A 99 -14.75 9.23 -32.47
C PHE A 99 -14.48 9.66 -33.92
N LEU A 100 -14.83 8.81 -34.90
CA LEU A 100 -14.66 9.13 -36.32
C LEU A 100 -15.60 10.26 -36.80
N VAL A 101 -16.79 10.40 -36.20
CA VAL A 101 -17.65 11.57 -36.42
C VAL A 101 -16.92 12.84 -35.99
N GLN A 102 -16.36 12.84 -34.77
CA GLN A 102 -15.61 14.00 -34.27
C GLN A 102 -14.38 14.31 -35.12
N LEU A 103 -13.66 13.31 -35.62
CA LEU A 103 -12.51 13.53 -36.49
C LEU A 103 -12.89 13.99 -37.91
N GLY A 104 -14.07 13.63 -38.41
CA GLY A 104 -14.50 13.95 -39.78
C GLY A 104 -13.69 13.24 -40.87
N THR A 105 -13.04 12.12 -40.54
CA THR A 105 -12.15 11.38 -41.44
C THR A 105 -12.84 10.25 -42.21
N ASP A 106 -14.08 9.89 -41.82
CA ASP A 106 -14.89 8.87 -42.48
C ASP A 106 -16.24 9.49 -42.87
N ASN A 107 -16.49 9.55 -44.19
CA ASN A 107 -17.69 10.14 -44.76
C ASN A 107 -18.99 9.41 -44.39
N LEU A 108 -18.90 8.15 -43.93
CA LEU A 108 -20.06 7.37 -43.48
C LEU A 108 -20.20 7.34 -41.96
N ALA A 109 -19.23 7.84 -41.18
CA ALA A 109 -19.26 7.75 -39.72
C ALA A 109 -20.52 8.39 -39.14
N LYS A 110 -20.96 9.54 -39.66
CA LYS A 110 -22.19 10.19 -39.21
C LYS A 110 -23.43 9.31 -39.43
N ALA A 111 -23.61 8.78 -40.65
CA ALA A 111 -24.74 7.91 -40.97
C ALA A 111 -24.73 6.63 -40.11
N ARG A 112 -23.54 6.05 -39.90
CA ARG A 112 -23.35 4.90 -39.01
C ARG A 112 -23.72 5.23 -37.56
N SER A 113 -23.23 6.35 -37.03
CA SER A 113 -23.59 6.80 -35.68
C SER A 113 -25.11 7.02 -35.53
N GLU A 114 -25.78 7.62 -36.52
CA GLU A 114 -27.24 7.78 -36.49
C GLU A 114 -27.96 6.41 -36.43
N PHE A 115 -27.51 5.42 -37.23
CA PHE A 115 -28.05 4.06 -37.20
C PHE A 115 -27.78 3.35 -35.87
N ILE A 116 -26.55 3.44 -35.35
CA ILE A 116 -26.17 2.87 -34.06
C ILE A 116 -27.04 3.45 -32.94
N ILE A 117 -27.23 4.77 -32.92
CA ILE A 117 -28.03 5.45 -31.89
C ILE A 117 -29.51 5.05 -31.99
N GLU A 118 -30.07 4.92 -33.19
CA GLU A 118 -31.46 4.44 -33.36
C GLU A 118 -31.63 2.99 -32.86
N ASN A 119 -30.63 2.12 -33.06
CA ASN A 119 -30.63 0.78 -32.49
C ASN A 119 -30.42 0.81 -30.96
N TYR A 120 -29.55 1.69 -30.46
CA TYR A 120 -29.28 1.84 -29.03
C TYR A 120 -30.50 2.32 -28.27
N ILE A 121 -31.24 3.30 -28.81
CA ILE A 121 -32.51 3.77 -28.24
C ILE A 121 -33.49 2.60 -28.09
N ARG A 122 -33.68 1.79 -29.15
CA ARG A 122 -34.55 0.61 -29.09
C ARG A 122 -34.09 -0.40 -28.05
N TYR A 123 -32.78 -0.62 -27.94
CA TYR A 123 -32.20 -1.47 -26.92
C TYR A 123 -32.48 -0.93 -25.51
N LEU A 124 -32.16 0.34 -25.24
CA LEU A 124 -32.38 0.99 -23.95
C LEU A 124 -33.85 0.99 -23.55
N ASP A 125 -34.76 1.34 -24.46
CA ASP A 125 -36.20 1.36 -24.21
C ASP A 125 -36.74 -0.05 -23.93
N GLY A 126 -36.13 -1.08 -24.53
CA GLY A 126 -36.48 -2.49 -24.34
C GLY A 126 -35.91 -3.13 -23.07
N ILE A 127 -34.97 -2.49 -22.37
CA ILE A 127 -34.43 -3.03 -21.11
C ILE A 127 -35.55 -3.09 -20.08
N ASP A 128 -35.88 -4.27 -19.60
CA ASP A 128 -36.63 -4.45 -18.36
C ASP A 128 -35.65 -4.78 -17.23
N PHE A 129 -35.42 -3.80 -16.35
CA PHE A 129 -34.45 -3.95 -15.26
C PHE A 129 -34.82 -5.09 -14.31
N ALA A 130 -36.10 -5.45 -14.19
CA ALA A 130 -36.54 -6.54 -13.31
C ALA A 130 -36.02 -7.92 -13.74
N ASN A 131 -35.58 -8.07 -14.99
CA ASN A 131 -34.99 -9.31 -15.51
C ASN A 131 -33.53 -9.52 -15.09
N TYR A 132 -32.92 -8.56 -14.41
CA TYR A 132 -31.51 -8.61 -13.99
C TYR A 132 -31.42 -8.46 -12.47
N SER A 133 -30.39 -9.05 -11.86
CA SER A 133 -30.12 -8.90 -10.44
C SER A 133 -28.62 -8.95 -10.14
N GLY A 134 -28.24 -8.48 -8.95
CA GLY A 134 -26.86 -8.50 -8.46
C GLY A 134 -25.86 -7.81 -9.40
N ASP A 135 -24.68 -8.40 -9.55
CA ASP A 135 -23.58 -7.87 -10.36
C ASP A 135 -23.94 -7.76 -11.84
N THR A 136 -24.78 -8.65 -12.37
CA THR A 136 -25.20 -8.61 -13.78
C THR A 136 -25.98 -7.32 -14.06
N GLN A 137 -26.88 -6.92 -13.16
CA GLN A 137 -27.64 -5.68 -13.29
C GLN A 137 -26.74 -4.45 -13.13
N GLU A 138 -25.85 -4.48 -12.15
CA GLU A 138 -24.92 -3.38 -11.88
C GLU A 138 -23.95 -3.16 -13.06
N ASN A 139 -23.41 -4.23 -13.63
CA ASN A 139 -22.52 -4.17 -14.80
C ASN A 139 -23.25 -3.68 -16.06
N LEU A 140 -24.50 -4.11 -16.27
CA LEU A 140 -25.35 -3.59 -17.35
C LEU A 140 -25.51 -2.07 -17.23
N LEU A 141 -25.80 -1.56 -16.03
CA LEU A 141 -25.98 -0.13 -15.79
C LEU A 141 -24.69 0.66 -15.97
N ARG A 142 -23.55 0.17 -15.45
CA ARG A 142 -22.22 0.77 -15.63
C ARG A 142 -21.86 0.90 -17.11
N LYS A 143 -21.99 -0.20 -17.86
CA LYS A 143 -21.69 -0.24 -19.29
C LYS A 143 -22.55 0.74 -20.09
N ASN A 144 -23.85 0.79 -19.81
CA ASN A 144 -24.75 1.72 -20.49
C ASN A 144 -24.48 3.19 -20.14
N CYS A 145 -24.07 3.48 -18.89
CA CYS A 145 -23.64 4.81 -18.49
C CYS A 145 -22.33 5.23 -19.16
N GLU A 146 -21.38 4.32 -19.29
CA GLU A 146 -20.12 4.57 -19.98
C GLU A 146 -20.33 4.93 -21.46
N TYR A 147 -20.97 4.06 -22.23
CA TYR A 147 -21.06 4.23 -23.68
C TYR A 147 -22.22 5.14 -24.11
N GLY A 148 -23.31 5.17 -23.33
CA GLY A 148 -24.41 6.12 -23.56
C GLY A 148 -23.97 7.56 -23.39
N ALA A 149 -23.11 7.84 -22.39
CA ALA A 149 -22.52 9.16 -22.20
C ALA A 149 -21.65 9.57 -23.39
N ILE A 150 -20.77 8.67 -23.86
CA ILE A 150 -19.92 8.92 -25.03
C ILE A 150 -20.75 9.17 -26.28
N LEU A 151 -21.73 8.32 -26.59
CA LEU A 151 -22.59 8.47 -27.76
C LEU A 151 -23.34 9.81 -27.73
N LEU A 152 -23.95 10.16 -26.60
CA LEU A 152 -24.68 11.40 -26.48
C LEU A 152 -23.75 12.62 -26.58
N ASP A 153 -22.62 12.60 -25.88
CA ASP A 153 -21.72 13.75 -25.76
C ASP A 153 -20.92 14.00 -27.04
N TRP A 154 -20.27 12.98 -27.58
CA TRP A 154 -19.40 13.11 -28.76
C TRP A 154 -20.17 13.26 -30.06
N THR A 155 -21.46 12.95 -30.11
CA THR A 155 -22.26 13.15 -31.33
C THR A 155 -23.29 14.26 -31.20
N TYR A 156 -23.30 14.96 -30.06
CA TYR A 156 -24.37 15.88 -29.67
C TYR A 156 -24.69 16.91 -30.76
N ASN A 157 -23.68 17.53 -31.36
CA ASN A 157 -23.87 18.59 -32.35
C ASN A 157 -24.00 18.07 -33.79
N ASP A 158 -23.71 16.78 -34.02
CA ASP A 158 -23.58 16.20 -35.35
C ASP A 158 -24.82 15.44 -35.81
N ILE A 159 -25.58 14.86 -34.88
CA ILE A 159 -26.79 14.07 -35.18
C ILE A 159 -28.06 14.95 -35.23
N PRO A 160 -29.14 14.48 -35.88
CA PRO A 160 -30.41 15.21 -35.91
C PRO A 160 -30.93 15.49 -34.49
N VAL A 161 -31.47 16.70 -34.28
CA VAL A 161 -32.00 17.13 -32.98
C VAL A 161 -33.04 16.16 -32.43
N SER A 162 -33.94 15.65 -33.28
CA SER A 162 -34.97 14.67 -32.87
C SER A 162 -34.37 13.35 -32.38
N LEU A 163 -33.28 12.89 -33.00
CA LEU A 163 -32.58 11.67 -32.60
C LEU A 163 -31.85 11.89 -31.26
N ARG A 164 -31.17 13.03 -31.12
CA ARG A 164 -30.52 13.44 -29.86
C ARG A 164 -31.49 13.51 -28.70
N GLN A 165 -32.66 14.12 -28.91
CA GLN A 165 -33.70 14.25 -27.88
C GLN A 165 -34.20 12.89 -27.40
N ARG A 166 -34.45 11.96 -28.33
CA ARG A 166 -34.85 10.58 -27.99
C ARG A 166 -33.75 9.84 -27.24
N LEU A 167 -32.48 9.95 -27.71
CA LEU A 167 -31.34 9.36 -27.01
C LEU A 167 -31.21 9.88 -25.57
N ALA A 168 -31.34 11.19 -25.37
CA ALA A 168 -31.29 11.79 -24.05
C ALA A 168 -32.40 11.26 -23.13
N SER A 169 -33.64 11.14 -23.62
CA SER A 169 -34.76 10.59 -22.85
C SER A 169 -34.55 9.11 -22.47
N SER A 170 -34.16 8.27 -23.42
CA SER A 170 -33.89 6.84 -23.16
C SER A 170 -32.69 6.64 -22.23
N PHE A 171 -31.65 7.47 -22.37
CA PHE A 171 -30.47 7.41 -21.51
C PHE A 171 -30.75 7.91 -20.09
N TYR A 172 -31.56 8.96 -19.94
CA TYR A 172 -32.02 9.45 -18.62
C TYR A 172 -32.71 8.34 -17.82
N ARG A 173 -33.55 7.52 -18.46
CA ARG A 173 -34.22 6.37 -17.80
C ARG A 173 -33.23 5.39 -17.16
N VAL A 174 -32.10 5.13 -17.83
CA VAL A 174 -31.03 4.27 -17.30
C VAL A 174 -30.36 4.90 -16.09
N LEU A 175 -29.98 6.17 -16.20
CA LEU A 175 -29.34 6.89 -15.10
C LEU A 175 -30.29 7.00 -13.90
N GLU A 176 -31.57 7.30 -14.12
CA GLU A 176 -32.57 7.37 -13.07
C GLU A 176 -32.68 6.06 -12.29
N TYR A 177 -32.73 4.94 -13.00
CA TYR A 177 -32.74 3.63 -12.36
C TYR A 177 -31.47 3.39 -11.56
N PHE A 178 -30.29 3.71 -12.12
CA PHE A 178 -29.02 3.47 -11.45
C PHE A 178 -28.88 4.32 -10.19
N MET A 179 -29.22 5.61 -10.27
CA MET A 179 -29.19 6.52 -9.12
C MET A 179 -30.10 6.02 -8.00
N ASN A 180 -31.34 5.65 -8.31
CA ASN A 180 -32.33 5.28 -7.30
C ASN A 180 -32.06 3.93 -6.62
N ASN A 181 -31.42 2.99 -7.32
CA ASN A 181 -31.24 1.62 -6.82
C ASN A 181 -29.83 1.32 -6.28
N TYR A 182 -28.83 2.16 -6.58
CA TYR A 182 -27.44 1.93 -6.14
C TYR A 182 -26.79 3.13 -5.47
N VAL A 183 -26.95 4.34 -6.00
CA VAL A 183 -26.20 5.53 -5.52
C VAL A 183 -26.90 6.23 -4.36
N LEU A 184 -28.23 6.34 -4.42
CA LEU A 184 -29.06 7.02 -3.41
C LEU A 184 -29.55 6.07 -2.31
N THR A 185 -29.11 4.81 -2.33
CA THR A 185 -29.40 3.83 -1.28
C THR A 185 -28.39 3.96 -0.14
N SER A 186 -28.64 3.27 0.97
CA SER A 186 -27.70 3.23 2.10
C SER A 186 -26.34 2.68 1.68
N SER A 187 -26.28 1.64 0.85
CA SER A 187 -25.03 1.08 0.32
C SER A 187 -24.26 2.07 -0.56
N GLY A 188 -24.97 3.02 -1.17
CA GLY A 188 -24.39 4.13 -1.93
C GLY A 188 -23.61 5.14 -1.08
N ASN A 189 -23.65 5.03 0.25
CA ASN A 189 -22.90 5.87 1.18
C ASN A 189 -21.60 5.23 1.69
N SER A 190 -21.15 4.12 1.08
CA SER A 190 -19.81 3.59 1.35
C SER A 190 -18.76 4.27 0.47
N TYR A 191 -17.80 4.98 1.07
CA TYR A 191 -16.76 5.76 0.39
C TYR A 191 -15.41 5.06 0.26
N VAL A 192 -15.30 3.84 0.79
CA VAL A 192 -14.10 3.00 0.69
C VAL A 192 -14.34 1.72 -0.11
N SER A 193 -15.55 1.51 -0.65
CA SER A 193 -15.90 0.32 -1.42
C SER A 193 -15.75 0.48 -2.93
N SER A 194 -15.09 -0.49 -3.56
CA SER A 194 -14.78 -0.53 -4.99
C SER A 194 -16.03 -0.46 -5.87
N HIS A 195 -17.09 -1.22 -5.55
CA HIS A 195 -18.33 -1.23 -6.34
C HIS A 195 -19.03 0.14 -6.32
N ASN A 196 -19.22 0.75 -5.14
CA ASN A 196 -19.91 2.02 -5.04
C ASN A 196 -19.09 3.15 -5.69
N ILE A 197 -17.76 3.13 -5.52
CA ILE A 197 -16.87 4.08 -6.18
C ILE A 197 -17.02 3.96 -7.70
N ASN A 198 -16.99 2.76 -8.26
CA ASN A 198 -17.19 2.56 -9.70
C ASN A 198 -18.58 3.06 -10.17
N ASN A 199 -19.64 2.80 -9.39
CA ASN A 199 -20.98 3.33 -9.68
C ASN A 199 -21.00 4.86 -9.69
N CYS A 200 -20.36 5.49 -8.71
CA CYS A 200 -20.23 6.95 -8.62
C CYS A 200 -19.44 7.51 -9.81
N ILE A 201 -18.42 6.82 -10.32
CA ILE A 201 -17.71 7.22 -11.55
C ILE A 201 -18.66 7.18 -12.75
N MET A 202 -19.33 6.05 -12.98
CA MET A 202 -20.16 5.87 -14.18
C MET A 202 -21.39 6.77 -14.18
N THR A 203 -22.02 6.97 -13.01
CA THR A 203 -23.17 7.87 -12.87
C THR A 203 -22.76 9.35 -12.94
N MET A 204 -21.57 9.73 -12.47
CA MET A 204 -21.03 11.08 -12.66
C MET A 204 -20.85 11.39 -14.14
N ARG A 205 -20.20 10.47 -14.88
CA ARG A 205 -20.05 10.56 -16.34
C ARG A 205 -21.40 10.75 -17.04
N ALA A 206 -22.39 9.93 -16.70
CA ALA A 206 -23.73 10.02 -17.27
C ALA A 206 -24.44 11.35 -16.91
N ALA A 207 -24.31 11.83 -15.67
CA ALA A 207 -24.88 13.10 -15.24
C ALA A 207 -24.24 14.29 -15.98
N ILE A 208 -22.91 14.30 -16.15
CA ILE A 208 -22.21 15.30 -16.96
C ILE A 208 -22.68 15.22 -18.42
N ALA A 209 -22.86 14.03 -18.99
CA ALA A 209 -23.35 13.90 -20.36
C ALA A 209 -24.81 14.38 -20.53
N LEU A 210 -25.69 14.16 -19.55
CA LEU A 210 -27.10 14.58 -19.61
C LEU A 210 -27.35 16.03 -19.18
N TYR A 211 -26.35 16.71 -18.60
CA TYR A 211 -26.48 18.09 -18.17
C TYR A 211 -26.85 19.01 -19.36
N GLN A 212 -28.00 19.70 -19.23
CA GLN A 212 -28.60 20.52 -20.30
C GLN A 212 -28.82 19.77 -21.63
N ALA A 213 -29.05 18.45 -21.58
CA ALA A 213 -29.40 17.70 -22.77
C ALA A 213 -30.82 18.03 -23.26
N ASP A 214 -30.94 18.37 -24.53
CA ASP A 214 -32.22 18.60 -25.20
C ASP A 214 -33.07 17.33 -25.14
N GLY A 215 -34.39 17.48 -25.03
CA GLY A 215 -35.33 16.35 -24.98
C GLY A 215 -35.67 15.92 -23.55
N LEU A 216 -34.95 16.44 -22.56
CA LEU A 216 -35.34 16.35 -21.16
C LEU A 216 -36.29 17.49 -20.78
N SER A 217 -37.27 17.19 -19.92
CA SER A 217 -38.14 18.21 -19.33
C SER A 217 -37.38 19.08 -18.32
N SER A 218 -37.93 20.24 -17.95
CA SER A 218 -37.32 21.09 -16.91
C SER A 218 -37.15 20.37 -15.57
N SER A 219 -38.05 19.44 -15.22
CA SER A 219 -37.91 18.64 -14.00
C SER A 219 -36.79 17.61 -14.11
N GLN A 220 -36.63 16.94 -15.26
CA GLN A 220 -35.54 16.00 -15.50
C GLN A 220 -34.18 16.72 -15.50
N LEU A 221 -34.09 17.90 -16.12
CA LEU A 221 -32.88 18.73 -16.10
C LEU A 221 -32.50 19.14 -14.66
N SER A 222 -33.48 19.55 -13.86
CA SER A 222 -33.28 19.85 -12.44
C SER A 222 -32.82 18.61 -11.66
N GLN A 223 -33.36 17.43 -11.98
CA GLN A 223 -33.00 16.17 -11.33
C GLN A 223 -31.57 15.74 -11.68
N VAL A 224 -31.17 15.85 -12.95
CA VAL A 224 -29.78 15.60 -13.38
C VAL A 224 -28.81 16.51 -12.64
N ASN A 225 -29.14 17.80 -12.49
CA ASN A 225 -28.32 18.73 -11.72
C ASN A 225 -28.21 18.35 -10.23
N SER A 226 -29.31 17.90 -9.63
CA SER A 226 -29.32 17.39 -8.24
C SER A 226 -28.47 16.13 -8.07
N TRP A 227 -28.53 15.20 -9.02
CA TRP A 227 -27.67 14.00 -9.03
C TRP A 227 -26.21 14.38 -9.17
N TYR A 228 -25.86 15.30 -10.07
CA TYR A 228 -24.50 15.82 -10.19
C TYR A 228 -23.98 16.39 -8.87
N GLN A 229 -24.76 17.26 -8.21
CA GLN A 229 -24.38 17.84 -6.92
C GLN A 229 -24.23 16.77 -5.83
N THR A 230 -25.12 15.79 -5.80
CA THR A 230 -25.04 14.66 -4.85
C THR A 230 -23.76 13.86 -5.06
N LEU A 231 -23.45 13.51 -6.31
CA LEU A 231 -22.24 12.76 -6.66
C LEU A 231 -20.98 13.57 -6.33
N LEU A 232 -20.96 14.86 -6.65
CA LEU A 232 -19.83 15.74 -6.30
C LEU A 232 -19.62 15.76 -4.79
N GLY A 233 -20.70 15.89 -4.00
CA GLY A 233 -20.64 15.84 -2.54
C GLY A 233 -20.10 14.52 -2.01
N LYS A 234 -20.46 13.38 -2.60
CA LYS A 234 -19.90 12.06 -2.23
C LYS A 234 -18.40 11.98 -2.54
N TRP A 235 -17.96 12.53 -3.66
CA TRP A 235 -16.55 12.56 -4.03
C TRP A 235 -15.72 13.48 -3.14
N GLU A 236 -16.10 14.75 -3.03
CA GLU A 236 -15.33 15.77 -2.32
C GLU A 236 -15.33 15.56 -0.80
N ASN A 237 -16.41 15.03 -0.22
CA ASN A 237 -16.52 14.88 1.23
C ASN A 237 -16.29 13.44 1.75
N GLY A 238 -16.21 12.44 0.86
CA GLY A 238 -16.09 11.03 1.25
C GLY A 238 -14.96 10.31 0.54
N ILE A 239 -15.13 10.10 -0.77
CA ILE A 239 -14.23 9.22 -1.55
C ILE A 239 -12.81 9.82 -1.68
N LEU A 240 -12.68 11.10 -2.05
CA LEU A 240 -11.37 11.75 -2.19
C LEU A 240 -10.63 11.82 -0.84
N PRO A 241 -11.24 12.22 0.28
CA PRO A 241 -10.60 12.13 1.60
C PRO A 241 -10.10 10.73 1.94
N ALA A 242 -10.90 9.69 1.67
CA ALA A 242 -10.48 8.31 1.92
C ALA A 242 -9.27 7.91 1.07
N PHE A 243 -9.25 8.28 -0.21
CA PHE A 243 -8.11 8.05 -1.08
C PHE A 243 -6.88 8.85 -0.67
N SER A 244 -7.05 10.12 -0.30
CA SER A 244 -5.95 10.94 0.22
C SER A 244 -5.33 10.33 1.47
N HIS A 245 -6.12 9.71 2.35
CA HIS A 245 -5.59 8.97 3.49
C HIS A 245 -4.70 7.81 3.04
N PHE A 246 -5.23 6.85 2.26
CA PHE A 246 -4.48 5.63 1.95
C PHE A 246 -3.33 5.78 0.95
N ARG A 247 -3.39 6.81 0.09
CA ARG A 247 -2.41 7.02 -0.98
C ARG A 247 -1.34 8.02 -0.62
N ASP A 248 -1.70 8.97 0.24
CA ASP A 248 -0.84 10.05 0.74
C ASP A 248 0.13 10.61 -0.32
N ASP A 249 1.38 10.91 0.05
CA ASP A 249 2.42 11.32 -0.87
C ASP A 249 3.26 10.13 -1.40
N ASP A 250 2.81 8.89 -1.18
CA ASP A 250 3.56 7.68 -1.53
C ASP A 250 2.95 6.87 -2.68
N GLY A 251 1.66 7.08 -3.00
CA GLY A 251 0.93 6.39 -4.07
C GLY A 251 0.36 5.01 -3.69
N GLY A 252 0.23 4.71 -2.40
CA GLY A 252 -0.25 3.46 -1.83
C GLY A 252 -1.62 3.00 -2.35
N TRP A 253 -2.01 1.77 -2.02
CA TRP A 253 -3.31 1.25 -2.42
C TRP A 253 -3.92 0.32 -1.37
N ASN A 254 -5.17 0.59 -1.00
CA ASN A 254 -5.83 -0.08 0.12
C ASN A 254 -6.55 -1.41 -0.26
N TRP A 255 -6.79 -1.69 -1.54
CA TRP A 255 -7.43 -2.94 -1.97
C TRP A 255 -6.47 -4.00 -2.53
N GLY A 256 -5.18 -3.91 -2.23
CA GLY A 256 -4.20 -4.85 -2.76
C GLY A 256 -3.76 -4.57 -4.21
N ALA A 257 -2.76 -5.31 -4.68
CA ALA A 257 -1.99 -4.93 -5.86
C ALA A 257 -2.78 -5.04 -7.17
N ALA A 258 -3.51 -6.15 -7.38
CA ALA A 258 -4.25 -6.36 -8.62
C ALA A 258 -5.42 -5.38 -8.76
N TYR A 259 -6.17 -5.15 -7.68
CA TYR A 259 -7.26 -4.18 -7.70
C TYR A 259 -6.77 -2.74 -7.83
N GLY A 260 -5.53 -2.44 -7.45
CA GLY A 260 -4.84 -1.19 -7.82
C GLY A 260 -4.70 -1.03 -9.33
N LYS A 261 -4.27 -2.10 -10.01
CA LYS A 261 -4.09 -2.11 -11.47
C LYS A 261 -5.40 -2.10 -12.25
N ILE A 262 -6.46 -2.70 -11.72
CA ILE A 262 -7.77 -2.74 -12.37
C ILE A 262 -8.53 -1.42 -12.18
N ASN A 263 -8.52 -0.84 -10.97
CA ASN A 263 -9.39 0.30 -10.65
C ASN A 263 -8.73 1.67 -10.88
N LEU A 264 -7.40 1.78 -10.80
CA LEU A 264 -6.73 3.05 -11.05
C LEU A 264 -7.00 3.58 -12.48
N PRO A 265 -7.02 2.77 -13.55
CA PRO A 265 -7.47 3.21 -14.87
C PRO A 265 -8.90 3.78 -14.90
N ILE A 266 -9.81 3.19 -14.13
CA ILE A 266 -11.21 3.64 -14.01
C ILE A 266 -11.27 4.98 -13.25
N GLN A 267 -10.40 5.21 -12.27
CA GLN A 267 -10.35 6.50 -11.59
C GLN A 267 -9.71 7.59 -12.44
N TYR A 268 -8.72 7.26 -13.27
CA TYR A 268 -8.19 8.20 -14.26
C TYR A 268 -9.24 8.59 -15.29
N GLN A 269 -10.17 7.68 -15.64
CA GLN A 269 -11.35 8.05 -16.40
C GLN A 269 -12.17 9.13 -15.72
N PHE A 270 -12.45 8.98 -14.42
CA PHE A 270 -13.16 9.99 -13.65
C PHE A 270 -12.41 11.33 -13.63
N PHE A 271 -11.09 11.32 -13.45
CA PHE A 271 -10.30 12.56 -13.47
C PHE A 271 -10.37 13.27 -14.82
N ASP A 272 -10.30 12.53 -15.92
CA ASP A 272 -10.50 13.09 -17.27
C ASP A 272 -11.92 13.64 -17.45
N ASP A 273 -12.95 12.90 -17.06
CA ASP A 273 -14.35 13.35 -17.16
C ASP A 273 -14.60 14.63 -16.35
N MET A 274 -13.96 14.78 -15.19
CA MET A 274 -14.06 15.99 -14.38
C MET A 274 -13.26 17.14 -14.99
N LYS A 275 -12.03 16.87 -15.46
CA LYS A 275 -11.14 17.86 -16.09
C LYS A 275 -11.77 18.50 -17.32
N PHE A 276 -12.39 17.70 -18.18
CA PHE A 276 -13.00 18.20 -19.42
C PHE A 276 -14.47 18.60 -19.23
N GLY A 277 -15.20 17.89 -18.36
CA GLY A 277 -16.63 18.06 -18.14
C GLY A 277 -17.00 19.20 -17.22
N THR A 278 -16.09 19.67 -16.38
CA THR A 278 -16.38 20.61 -15.29
C THR A 278 -15.26 21.63 -15.08
N ASP A 279 -15.36 22.44 -14.03
CA ASP A 279 -14.29 23.32 -13.56
C ASP A 279 -13.30 22.64 -12.59
N ARG A 280 -13.41 21.32 -12.37
CA ARG A 280 -12.55 20.54 -11.47
C ARG A 280 -11.42 19.85 -12.20
N ASP A 281 -10.20 20.18 -11.81
CA ASP A 281 -8.98 19.50 -12.25
C ASP A 281 -8.35 18.74 -11.07
N TYR A 282 -8.69 17.45 -10.94
CA TYR A 282 -8.17 16.62 -9.85
C TYR A 282 -6.70 16.29 -10.00
N TYR A 283 -6.16 16.24 -11.22
CA TYR A 283 -4.72 16.08 -11.44
C TYR A 283 -3.90 17.18 -10.76
N LYS A 284 -4.48 18.38 -10.62
CA LYS A 284 -3.82 19.51 -9.92
C LYS A 284 -4.17 19.61 -8.43
N SER A 285 -5.40 19.31 -8.06
CA SER A 285 -5.86 19.50 -6.68
C SER A 285 -5.58 18.31 -5.76
N GLN A 286 -5.31 17.12 -6.32
CA GLN A 286 -5.02 15.89 -5.56
C GLN A 286 -3.57 15.44 -5.79
N ALA A 287 -2.67 15.85 -4.90
CA ALA A 287 -1.23 15.58 -5.05
C ALA A 287 -0.89 14.08 -5.16
N TRP A 288 -1.63 13.22 -4.46
CA TRP A 288 -1.44 11.77 -4.45
C TRP A 288 -1.63 11.11 -5.82
N ILE A 289 -2.34 11.74 -6.76
CA ILE A 289 -2.55 11.18 -8.11
C ILE A 289 -1.21 11.01 -8.81
N LYS A 290 -0.28 11.96 -8.64
CA LYS A 290 1.06 11.87 -9.21
C LYS A 290 1.83 10.66 -8.66
N GLU A 291 1.76 10.42 -7.36
CA GLU A 291 2.55 9.33 -6.76
C GLU A 291 1.93 7.96 -6.99
N SER A 292 0.68 7.86 -7.45
CA SER A 292 0.06 6.59 -7.87
C SER A 292 0.84 5.83 -8.95
N ILE A 293 1.74 6.50 -9.69
CA ILE A 293 2.64 5.83 -10.65
C ILE A 293 3.62 4.88 -9.95
N ASN A 294 3.88 5.02 -8.65
CA ASN A 294 4.69 4.08 -7.86
C ASN A 294 4.15 2.66 -7.92
N GLN A 295 2.83 2.49 -7.98
CA GLN A 295 2.23 1.17 -8.17
C GLN A 295 2.71 0.51 -9.46
N TYR A 296 3.06 1.27 -10.51
CA TYR A 296 3.57 0.73 -11.79
C TYR A 296 5.06 0.40 -11.78
N TRP A 297 5.72 0.58 -10.64
CA TRP A 297 7.13 0.25 -10.46
C TRP A 297 7.28 -0.80 -9.36
N TYR A 298 6.68 -0.57 -8.20
CA TYR A 298 6.89 -1.42 -7.04
C TYR A 298 5.96 -2.64 -6.98
N TYR A 299 4.84 -2.65 -7.71
CA TYR A 299 4.02 -3.87 -7.80
C TYR A 299 4.53 -4.82 -8.88
N PHE A 300 5.43 -4.40 -9.77
CA PHE A 300 5.86 -5.22 -10.90
C PHE A 300 6.85 -6.30 -10.49
N ARG A 301 6.48 -7.55 -10.78
CA ARG A 301 7.38 -8.71 -10.73
C ARG A 301 8.17 -8.82 -12.04
N PRO A 302 9.35 -9.46 -12.04
CA PRO A 302 10.15 -9.69 -13.25
C PRO A 302 9.44 -10.46 -14.37
N ASP A 303 8.40 -11.23 -14.05
CA ASP A 303 7.62 -12.06 -14.98
C ASP A 303 6.39 -11.33 -15.58
N ASN A 304 6.35 -10.00 -15.51
CA ASN A 304 5.25 -9.14 -16.00
C ASN A 304 3.90 -9.38 -15.31
N HIS A 305 3.91 -9.72 -14.03
CA HIS A 305 2.70 -9.74 -13.20
C HIS A 305 2.82 -8.76 -12.04
N CYS A 306 1.71 -8.42 -11.40
CA CYS A 306 1.77 -7.72 -10.12
C CYS A 306 2.23 -8.66 -8.99
N ILE A 307 2.72 -8.09 -7.89
CA ILE A 307 2.87 -8.80 -6.62
C ILE A 307 1.50 -9.35 -6.17
N HIS A 308 1.53 -10.42 -5.39
CA HIS A 308 0.33 -11.03 -4.83
C HIS A 308 0.06 -10.44 -3.45
N LEU A 309 -0.62 -9.30 -3.41
CA LEU A 309 -1.07 -8.65 -2.19
C LEU A 309 -2.59 -8.48 -2.27
N GLY A 310 -3.33 -9.12 -1.37
CA GLY A 310 -4.79 -9.16 -1.40
C GLY A 310 -5.35 -10.05 -2.51
N ASP A 311 -6.50 -9.68 -3.05
CA ASP A 311 -7.17 -10.49 -4.07
C ASP A 311 -6.53 -10.35 -5.46
N ALA A 312 -6.36 -11.51 -6.12
CA ALA A 312 -5.93 -11.68 -7.51
C ALA A 312 -4.49 -11.27 -7.84
N ILE A 313 -4.07 -11.67 -9.05
CA ILE A 313 -2.85 -11.24 -9.71
C ILE A 313 -3.24 -10.85 -11.13
N VAL A 314 -2.68 -9.77 -11.66
CA VAL A 314 -2.89 -9.35 -13.04
C VAL A 314 -1.59 -9.35 -13.82
N LYS A 315 -1.69 -9.71 -15.09
CA LYS A 315 -0.61 -9.57 -16.05
C LYS A 315 -0.49 -8.10 -16.47
N LEU A 316 0.74 -7.62 -16.55
CA LEU A 316 1.10 -6.23 -16.77
C LEU A 316 1.93 -6.10 -18.06
N ASP A 317 1.36 -6.57 -19.17
CA ASP A 317 1.99 -6.64 -20.48
C ASP A 317 1.38 -5.65 -21.49
N GLN A 318 0.61 -4.66 -21.03
CA GLN A 318 -0.09 -3.73 -21.89
C GLN A 318 -0.06 -2.31 -21.31
N ALA A 319 -0.07 -1.33 -22.21
CA ALA A 319 -0.27 0.06 -21.81
C ALA A 319 -1.73 0.29 -21.44
N ASP A 320 -1.97 1.10 -20.42
CA ASP A 320 -3.30 1.50 -20.00
C ASP A 320 -3.44 3.03 -19.89
N ARG A 321 -4.66 3.47 -19.55
CA ARG A 321 -4.99 4.89 -19.42
C ARG A 321 -4.12 5.61 -18.39
N VAL A 322 -3.73 4.95 -17.29
CA VAL A 322 -2.92 5.58 -16.25
C VAL A 322 -1.57 5.96 -16.83
N MET A 323 -0.90 5.03 -17.53
CA MET A 323 0.41 5.31 -18.14
C MET A 323 0.35 6.52 -19.08
N TYR A 324 -0.63 6.58 -19.98
CA TYR A 324 -0.74 7.66 -20.96
C TYR A 324 -1.11 9.00 -20.31
N ARG A 325 -2.14 9.02 -19.47
CA ARG A 325 -2.66 10.25 -18.88
C ARG A 325 -1.70 10.78 -17.82
N HIS A 326 -1.10 9.92 -16.98
CA HIS A 326 -0.05 10.35 -16.06
C HIS A 326 1.13 10.98 -16.79
N ALA A 327 1.59 10.37 -17.90
CA ALA A 327 2.67 10.94 -18.71
C ALA A 327 2.30 12.31 -19.30
N ALA A 328 1.06 12.47 -19.78
CA ALA A 328 0.59 13.71 -20.38
C ALA A 328 0.36 14.83 -19.35
N GLU A 329 -0.11 14.50 -18.15
CA GLU A 329 -0.45 15.50 -17.12
C GLU A 329 0.76 15.92 -16.28
N PHE A 330 1.68 14.99 -15.99
CA PHE A 330 2.80 15.26 -15.08
C PHE A 330 4.17 15.31 -15.75
N THR A 331 4.29 14.90 -17.02
CA THR A 331 5.58 14.77 -17.73
C THR A 331 6.61 13.94 -16.95
N ASP A 332 6.14 12.97 -16.17
CA ASP A 332 6.98 12.16 -15.30
C ASP A 332 7.74 11.10 -16.12
N ALA A 333 9.07 11.08 -15.99
CA ALA A 333 9.96 10.16 -16.68
C ALA A 333 9.59 8.69 -16.44
N ARG A 334 9.04 8.34 -15.25
CA ARG A 334 8.52 7.01 -14.92
C ARG A 334 7.44 6.58 -15.91
N SER A 335 6.38 7.38 -16.04
CA SER A 335 5.26 7.09 -16.94
C SER A 335 5.63 7.23 -18.42
N GLN A 336 6.47 8.21 -18.78
CA GLN A 336 6.93 8.37 -20.17
C GLN A 336 7.73 7.15 -20.62
N TYR A 337 8.59 6.61 -19.75
CA TYR A 337 9.31 5.37 -20.02
C TYR A 337 8.37 4.17 -20.19
N LEU A 338 7.39 4.00 -19.31
CA LEU A 338 6.38 2.93 -19.44
C LEU A 338 5.62 3.04 -20.77
N VAL A 339 5.20 4.25 -21.14
CA VAL A 339 4.56 4.52 -22.44
C VAL A 339 5.49 4.15 -23.61
N GLN A 340 6.80 4.36 -23.53
CA GLN A 340 7.75 3.94 -24.57
C GLN A 340 7.84 2.41 -24.68
N VAL A 341 7.90 1.71 -23.56
CA VAL A 341 8.01 0.24 -23.51
C VAL A 341 6.74 -0.39 -24.08
N TYR A 342 5.57 -0.05 -23.53
CA TYR A 342 4.31 -0.71 -23.85
C TYR A 342 3.64 -0.21 -25.15
N ASN A 343 4.27 0.72 -25.87
CA ASN A 343 3.89 1.09 -27.23
C ASN A 343 4.61 0.31 -28.32
N GLN A 344 5.53 -0.59 -27.95
CA GLN A 344 6.16 -1.47 -28.92
C GLN A 344 5.13 -2.46 -29.49
N SER A 345 5.33 -2.89 -30.75
CA SER A 345 4.35 -3.69 -31.49
C SER A 345 3.93 -4.99 -30.80
N GLN A 346 4.82 -5.59 -30.00
CA GLN A 346 4.52 -6.81 -29.24
C GLN A 346 3.47 -6.62 -28.13
N TYR A 347 3.33 -5.39 -27.62
CA TYR A 347 2.38 -5.04 -26.56
C TYR A 347 1.10 -4.39 -27.11
N LEU A 348 1.09 -3.95 -28.37
CA LEU A 348 -0.08 -3.41 -29.07
C LEU A 348 -0.76 -4.50 -29.92
N ASN A 349 -1.17 -5.59 -29.26
CA ASN A 349 -1.60 -6.82 -29.92
C ASN A 349 -3.07 -6.83 -30.42
N ASN A 350 -3.84 -5.77 -30.19
CA ASN A 350 -5.23 -5.66 -30.63
C ASN A 350 -5.64 -4.20 -30.93
N THR A 351 -6.75 -4.04 -31.65
CA THR A 351 -7.25 -2.73 -32.10
C THR A 351 -7.66 -1.81 -30.96
N ILE A 352 -8.15 -2.34 -29.85
CA ILE A 352 -8.56 -1.55 -28.69
C ILE A 352 -7.34 -0.85 -28.08
N LEU A 353 -6.21 -1.54 -27.95
CA LEU A 353 -4.96 -0.95 -27.44
C LEU A 353 -4.42 0.14 -28.38
N VAL A 354 -4.47 -0.09 -29.69
CA VAL A 354 -4.11 0.93 -30.70
C VAL A 354 -5.03 2.15 -30.60
N PHE A 355 -6.32 1.93 -30.39
CA PHE A 355 -7.30 2.99 -30.22
C PHE A 355 -7.08 3.77 -28.92
N ILE A 356 -6.82 3.11 -27.80
CA ILE A 356 -6.46 3.74 -26.51
C ILE A 356 -5.20 4.59 -26.64
N LYS A 357 -4.17 4.09 -27.34
CA LYS A 357 -2.96 4.87 -27.66
C LYS A 357 -3.34 6.15 -28.42
N LEU A 358 -4.19 6.04 -29.44
CA LEU A 358 -4.63 7.20 -30.23
C LEU A 358 -5.38 8.23 -29.38
N LEU A 359 -6.25 7.79 -28.47
CA LEU A 359 -7.02 8.69 -27.60
C LEU A 359 -6.11 9.46 -26.63
N TYR A 360 -5.21 8.77 -25.92
CA TYR A 360 -4.58 9.34 -24.72
C TYR A 360 -3.10 9.66 -24.84
N LYS A 361 -2.37 9.07 -25.79
CA LYS A 361 -0.93 9.28 -25.88
C LYS A 361 -0.61 10.74 -26.21
N ASP A 362 0.28 11.35 -25.43
CA ASP A 362 1.01 12.52 -25.87
C ASP A 362 2.07 12.10 -26.91
N PHE A 363 1.76 12.35 -28.18
CA PHE A 363 2.65 12.03 -29.30
C PHE A 363 3.80 13.03 -29.45
N THR A 364 3.82 14.12 -28.66
CA THR A 364 4.89 15.11 -28.65
C THR A 364 5.92 14.85 -27.55
N ALA A 365 5.64 13.90 -26.64
CA ALA A 365 6.54 13.52 -25.57
C ALA A 365 7.91 13.08 -26.11
N ALA A 366 8.97 13.63 -25.52
CA ALA A 366 10.34 13.29 -25.85
C ALA A 366 10.71 11.88 -25.37
N TYR A 367 11.77 11.32 -25.96
CA TYR A 367 12.36 10.09 -25.46
C TYR A 367 13.00 10.31 -24.09
N VAL A 368 12.75 9.41 -23.16
CA VAL A 368 13.39 9.32 -21.84
C VAL A 368 14.19 8.03 -21.68
N PRO A 369 15.38 8.08 -21.05
CA PRO A 369 16.11 6.86 -20.67
C PRO A 369 15.34 6.11 -19.57
N HIS A 370 15.73 4.86 -19.31
CA HIS A 370 15.17 4.07 -18.20
C HIS A 370 15.39 4.81 -16.87
N PRO A 371 14.32 5.25 -16.18
CA PRO A 371 14.46 5.97 -14.92
C PRO A 371 14.91 5.01 -13.81
N GLN A 372 15.57 5.55 -12.79
CA GLN A 372 16.04 4.77 -11.65
C GLN A 372 15.32 5.26 -10.38
N PRO A 373 14.02 4.96 -10.21
CA PRO A 373 13.36 5.26 -8.95
C PRO A 373 14.05 4.52 -7.79
N PRO A 374 13.86 4.96 -6.54
CA PRO A 374 14.44 4.30 -5.38
C PRO A 374 14.24 2.79 -5.40
N LEU A 375 15.24 2.02 -4.98
CA LEU A 375 15.10 0.56 -4.95
C LEU A 375 14.23 0.08 -3.79
N SER A 376 13.93 0.96 -2.84
CA SER A 376 13.10 0.68 -1.69
C SER A 376 12.00 1.74 -1.60
N TRP A 377 10.76 1.29 -1.42
CA TRP A 377 9.57 2.13 -1.30
C TRP A 377 8.74 1.64 -0.13
N TRP A 378 8.04 2.59 0.51
CA TRP A 378 7.23 2.36 1.68
C TRP A 378 5.98 3.22 1.57
N SER A 379 4.84 2.58 1.80
CA SER A 379 3.54 3.20 1.99
C SER A 379 3.01 2.78 3.34
N ASP A 380 3.06 3.70 4.30
CA ASP A 380 2.83 3.42 5.71
C ASP A 380 1.35 3.10 6.00
N LYS A 381 0.44 3.91 5.45
CA LYS A 381 -1.02 3.81 5.64
C LYS A 381 -1.62 2.67 4.82
N ALA A 382 -1.13 2.41 3.61
CA ALA A 382 -1.52 1.22 2.86
C ALA A 382 -0.85 -0.05 3.39
N GLY A 383 0.21 0.09 4.18
CA GLY A 383 0.86 -0.98 4.90
C GLY A 383 1.86 -1.78 4.10
N LEU A 384 2.43 -1.26 3.01
CA LEU A 384 3.32 -2.03 2.13
C LEU A 384 4.71 -1.40 2.05
N SER A 385 5.74 -2.24 2.15
CA SER A 385 7.08 -1.89 1.72
C SER A 385 7.59 -2.86 0.66
N VAL A 386 8.33 -2.34 -0.31
CA VAL A 386 8.96 -3.11 -1.37
C VAL A 386 10.44 -2.72 -1.45
N SER A 387 11.33 -3.70 -1.54
CA SER A 387 12.78 -3.50 -1.62
C SER A 387 13.38 -4.40 -2.69
N ARG A 388 14.20 -3.82 -3.56
CA ARG A 388 14.83 -4.49 -4.70
C ARG A 388 16.34 -4.33 -4.66
N THR A 389 17.02 -5.20 -5.40
CA THR A 389 18.48 -5.11 -5.63
C THR A 389 18.84 -4.29 -6.85
N SER A 390 17.97 -4.25 -7.86
CA SER A 390 18.09 -3.42 -9.07
C SER A 390 16.73 -3.33 -9.78
N TRP A 391 16.69 -2.62 -10.91
CA TRP A 391 15.59 -2.64 -11.88
C TRP A 391 15.83 -3.61 -13.06
N ASN A 392 16.88 -4.44 -12.99
CA ASN A 392 17.20 -5.42 -14.01
C ASN A 392 16.36 -6.71 -13.82
N GLU A 393 16.33 -7.56 -14.85
CA GLU A 393 15.59 -8.83 -14.85
C GLU A 393 16.09 -9.84 -13.81
N ASP A 394 17.34 -9.70 -13.36
CA ASP A 394 17.96 -10.54 -12.34
C ASP A 394 17.76 -10.00 -10.91
N ALA A 395 16.95 -8.96 -10.70
CA ALA A 395 16.74 -8.40 -9.37
C ALA A 395 16.07 -9.39 -8.40
N SER A 396 16.61 -9.51 -7.20
CA SER A 396 15.85 -9.96 -6.02
C SER A 396 14.89 -8.85 -5.60
N MET A 397 13.66 -9.23 -5.24
CA MET A 397 12.65 -8.38 -4.65
C MET A 397 12.12 -9.00 -3.36
N LEU A 398 12.04 -8.20 -2.31
CA LEU A 398 11.33 -8.49 -1.07
C LEU A 398 10.21 -7.48 -0.92
N TRP A 399 9.02 -7.93 -0.53
CA TRP A 399 8.00 -7.04 -0.02
C TRP A 399 7.51 -7.51 1.33
N PHE A 400 7.19 -6.55 2.20
CA PHE A 400 6.75 -6.75 3.56
C PHE A 400 5.53 -5.89 3.83
N TYR A 401 4.54 -6.48 4.49
CA TYR A 401 3.25 -5.88 4.67
C TYR A 401 2.80 -5.88 6.14
N ASN A 402 2.38 -4.70 6.60
CA ASN A 402 1.75 -4.46 7.88
C ASN A 402 0.91 -3.18 7.80
N ALA A 403 -0.42 -3.31 7.71
CA ALA A 403 -1.32 -2.17 7.69
C ALA A 403 -1.71 -1.71 9.11
N PRO A 404 -1.70 -0.39 9.40
CA PRO A 404 -2.10 0.12 10.70
C PRO A 404 -3.56 -0.20 11.07
N ALA A 405 -4.42 -0.22 10.06
CA ALA A 405 -5.84 -0.48 10.21
C ALA A 405 -6.37 -1.32 9.05
N LYS A 406 -7.62 -1.77 9.19
CA LYS A 406 -8.42 -2.38 8.14
C LYS A 406 -8.42 -1.50 6.89
N ARG A 407 -8.37 -2.10 5.69
CA ARG A 407 -8.21 -1.37 4.41
C ARG A 407 -9.38 -1.47 3.42
N ALA A 408 -10.43 -2.18 3.81
CA ALA A 408 -11.65 -2.46 3.05
C ALA A 408 -11.49 -3.46 1.90
N ASP A 409 -12.62 -4.00 1.47
CA ASP A 409 -12.82 -4.94 0.35
C ASP A 409 -11.78 -6.07 0.26
N HIS A 410 -10.80 -5.93 -0.64
CA HIS A 410 -9.88 -6.99 -1.09
C HIS A 410 -8.63 -7.14 -0.21
N GLU A 411 -8.73 -6.77 1.06
CA GLU A 411 -7.68 -6.97 2.07
C GLU A 411 -7.73 -8.38 2.66
N HIS A 412 -6.60 -8.84 3.18
CA HIS A 412 -6.50 -10.13 3.87
C HIS A 412 -6.16 -9.96 5.36
N ARG A 413 -5.85 -11.08 6.03
CA ARG A 413 -5.49 -11.16 7.44
C ARG A 413 -4.02 -11.53 7.56
N ASP A 414 -3.21 -10.65 7.00
CA ASP A 414 -1.86 -10.84 6.49
C ASP A 414 -0.83 -9.90 7.14
N ASN A 415 -1.16 -9.23 8.25
CA ASN A 415 -0.18 -8.35 8.91
C ASN A 415 1.08 -9.12 9.33
N ASN A 416 2.22 -8.45 9.20
CA ASN A 416 3.57 -8.99 9.30
C ASN A 416 3.92 -10.07 8.25
N THR A 417 3.18 -10.24 7.16
CA THR A 417 3.60 -11.13 6.06
C THR A 417 4.72 -10.52 5.22
N PHE A 418 5.56 -11.35 4.62
CA PHE A 418 6.56 -10.95 3.62
C PHE A 418 6.68 -11.99 2.51
N THR A 419 7.26 -11.61 1.37
CA THR A 419 7.60 -12.56 0.30
C THR A 419 8.96 -12.26 -0.30
N ILE A 420 9.47 -13.23 -1.06
CA ILE A 420 10.76 -13.16 -1.71
C ILE A 420 10.61 -13.65 -3.15
N ILE A 421 11.06 -12.83 -4.10
CA ILE A 421 11.00 -13.09 -5.54
C ILE A 421 12.39 -12.91 -6.14
N LYS A 422 12.83 -13.87 -6.96
CA LYS A 422 14.05 -13.79 -7.78
C LYS A 422 13.79 -14.66 -9.01
N ASP A 423 13.69 -14.03 -10.19
CA ASP A 423 13.16 -14.63 -11.44
C ASP A 423 11.67 -15.02 -11.31
N GLN A 424 11.35 -15.91 -10.38
CA GLN A 424 9.99 -16.33 -10.01
C GLN A 424 9.78 -16.23 -8.49
N PRO A 425 8.53 -16.26 -7.99
CA PRO A 425 8.26 -16.25 -6.54
C PRO A 425 8.84 -17.47 -5.81
N LEU A 426 9.55 -17.25 -4.69
CA LEU A 426 10.24 -18.28 -3.90
C LEU A 426 9.54 -18.52 -2.56
N LEU A 427 9.37 -17.45 -1.76
CA LEU A 427 8.41 -17.41 -0.66
C LEU A 427 7.20 -16.64 -1.13
N VAL A 428 6.01 -17.24 -1.03
CA VAL A 428 4.79 -16.71 -1.66
C VAL A 428 3.74 -16.32 -0.64
N ASP A 429 2.85 -15.43 -1.05
CA ASP A 429 1.54 -15.29 -0.42
C ASP A 429 0.62 -16.35 -1.04
N ALA A 430 0.10 -17.27 -0.23
CA ALA A 430 -0.47 -18.52 -0.75
C ALA A 430 -1.99 -18.45 -0.97
N GLY A 431 -2.49 -19.45 -1.68
CA GLY A 431 -3.88 -19.53 -2.10
C GLY A 431 -4.14 -18.75 -3.38
N PHE A 432 -5.41 -18.63 -3.71
CA PHE A 432 -5.83 -18.18 -5.01
C PHE A 432 -7.19 -17.50 -5.02
N TYR A 433 -7.32 -16.41 -5.77
CA TYR A 433 -8.61 -15.78 -5.96
C TYR A 433 -9.48 -16.55 -6.96
N ASP A 434 -10.35 -17.42 -6.44
CA ASP A 434 -11.31 -18.20 -7.20
C ASP A 434 -12.62 -17.45 -7.44
N SER A 435 -13.19 -16.86 -6.39
CA SER A 435 -14.27 -15.88 -6.40
C SER A 435 -14.48 -15.34 -4.97
N TYR A 436 -15.11 -14.17 -4.86
CA TYR A 436 -15.42 -13.56 -3.58
C TYR A 436 -16.36 -14.43 -2.74
N GLY A 437 -16.01 -14.67 -1.47
CA GLY A 437 -16.88 -15.36 -0.51
C GLY A 437 -17.09 -16.86 -0.74
N THR A 438 -16.25 -17.51 -1.55
CA THR A 438 -16.19 -18.98 -1.69
C THR A 438 -15.68 -19.67 -0.42
N SER A 439 -15.65 -21.01 -0.42
CA SER A 439 -15.09 -21.79 0.67
C SER A 439 -13.58 -21.55 0.83
N HIS A 440 -12.84 -21.51 -0.29
CA HIS A 440 -11.40 -21.23 -0.30
C HIS A 440 -11.11 -19.81 0.19
N TYR A 441 -11.82 -18.81 -0.35
CA TYR A 441 -11.74 -17.41 0.08
C TYR A 441 -11.86 -17.28 1.60
N ASN A 442 -12.97 -17.78 2.15
CA ASN A 442 -13.32 -17.55 3.56
C ASN A 442 -12.47 -18.34 4.58
N ASN A 443 -11.97 -19.53 4.21
CA ASN A 443 -11.35 -20.45 5.16
C ASN A 443 -9.83 -20.57 5.00
N TYR A 444 -9.26 -20.12 3.88
CA TYR A 444 -7.82 -20.21 3.63
C TYR A 444 -7.27 -18.90 3.05
N TYR A 445 -7.70 -18.51 1.84
CA TYR A 445 -7.02 -17.49 1.04
C TYR A 445 -6.88 -16.13 1.74
N THR A 446 -7.92 -15.66 2.42
CA THR A 446 -7.88 -14.36 3.11
C THR A 446 -7.46 -14.47 4.59
N ARG A 447 -6.95 -15.63 5.01
CA ARG A 447 -6.72 -16.00 6.42
C ARG A 447 -5.22 -16.13 6.70
N THR A 448 -4.80 -15.84 7.92
CA THR A 448 -3.37 -15.77 8.31
C THR A 448 -2.58 -17.02 7.95
N ILE A 449 -3.19 -18.20 8.00
CA ILE A 449 -2.56 -19.46 7.61
C ILE A 449 -2.07 -19.52 6.15
N ALA A 450 -2.60 -18.68 5.25
CA ALA A 450 -2.15 -18.56 3.87
C ALA A 450 -0.94 -17.62 3.69
N HIS A 451 -0.51 -16.94 4.76
CA HIS A 451 0.51 -15.89 4.68
C HIS A 451 1.78 -16.29 5.45
N ASN A 452 2.90 -15.66 5.12
CA ASN A 452 4.20 -15.91 5.77
C ASN A 452 4.28 -15.16 7.11
N SER A 453 3.38 -15.49 8.03
CA SER A 453 3.20 -14.80 9.32
C SER A 453 3.24 -15.81 10.49
N ILE A 454 2.70 -15.44 11.65
CA ILE A 454 2.57 -16.32 12.82
C ILE A 454 1.10 -16.64 13.08
N CYS A 455 0.79 -17.92 13.27
CA CYS A 455 -0.48 -18.37 13.83
C CYS A 455 -0.29 -18.81 15.29
N VAL A 456 -1.20 -18.43 16.18
CA VAL A 456 -1.24 -18.90 17.56
C VAL A 456 -2.53 -19.66 17.77
N TYR A 457 -2.47 -20.99 17.78
CA TYR A 457 -3.69 -21.79 17.90
C TYR A 457 -4.24 -21.79 19.33
N ASP A 458 -5.54 -21.52 19.46
CA ASP A 458 -6.37 -21.69 20.66
C ASP A 458 -7.68 -22.39 20.27
N GLY A 459 -7.91 -23.58 20.82
CA GLY A 459 -9.09 -24.40 20.50
C GLY A 459 -10.43 -23.81 20.99
N THR A 460 -10.42 -22.72 21.75
CA THR A 460 -11.63 -22.02 22.20
C THR A 460 -12.02 -20.83 21.31
N GLU A 461 -11.19 -20.48 20.33
CA GLU A 461 -11.51 -19.42 19.38
C GLU A 461 -12.48 -19.87 18.30
N SER A 462 -13.28 -18.91 17.84
CA SER A 462 -14.15 -19.05 16.68
C SER A 462 -14.02 -17.82 15.80
N TYR A 463 -14.04 -18.04 14.50
CA TYR A 463 -13.87 -16.99 13.51
C TYR A 463 -15.13 -16.88 12.65
N ARG A 464 -15.40 -15.66 12.18
CA ARG A 464 -16.48 -15.39 11.22
C ARG A 464 -15.94 -14.56 10.07
N ASN A 465 -16.36 -14.91 8.86
CA ASN A 465 -16.14 -14.11 7.65
C ASN A 465 -17.46 -13.97 6.89
N LEU A 466 -17.78 -12.76 6.44
CA LEU A 466 -19.06 -12.43 5.76
C LEU A 466 -20.29 -12.97 6.51
N GLY A 467 -20.29 -12.88 7.84
CA GLY A 467 -21.36 -13.35 8.70
C GLY A 467 -21.44 -14.88 8.90
N LYS A 468 -20.57 -15.67 8.27
CA LYS A 468 -20.53 -17.14 8.37
C LYS A 468 -19.40 -17.60 9.28
N ASN A 469 -19.59 -18.72 9.98
CA ASN A 469 -18.49 -19.35 10.72
C ASN A 469 -17.46 -19.91 9.73
N VAL A 470 -16.18 -19.78 10.07
CA VAL A 470 -15.05 -20.21 9.26
C VAL A 470 -14.02 -20.93 10.13
N SER A 471 -13.09 -21.63 9.50
CA SER A 471 -12.08 -22.43 10.20
C SER A 471 -11.24 -21.61 11.17
N ASN A 472 -10.87 -22.25 12.28
CA ASN A 472 -9.89 -21.74 13.22
C ASN A 472 -8.50 -22.03 12.69
N ASP A 473 -7.87 -21.00 12.15
CA ASP A 473 -6.53 -21.06 11.59
C ASP A 473 -5.46 -20.61 12.60
N GLY A 474 -5.88 -20.26 13.83
CA GLY A 474 -5.04 -19.64 14.86
C GLY A 474 -4.61 -18.21 14.53
N GLY A 475 -5.19 -17.61 13.48
CA GLY A 475 -4.71 -16.37 12.87
C GLY A 475 -5.23 -15.09 13.51
N GLN A 476 -5.24 -14.06 12.67
CA GLN A 476 -5.67 -12.70 12.95
C GLN A 476 -7.20 -12.57 12.88
N ILE A 477 -7.74 -11.57 13.58
CA ILE A 477 -9.18 -11.33 13.73
C ILE A 477 -9.80 -10.65 12.51
N GLU A 478 -11.08 -10.95 12.27
CA GLU A 478 -11.93 -10.21 11.35
C GLU A 478 -12.71 -9.12 12.10
N SER A 479 -13.08 -8.03 11.42
CA SER A 479 -14.02 -7.03 11.95
C SER A 479 -15.07 -6.67 10.91
N ASN A 480 -16.04 -5.84 11.27
CA ASN A 480 -17.04 -5.34 10.32
C ASN A 480 -16.38 -4.64 9.11
N ARG A 481 -17.14 -4.55 8.00
CA ARG A 481 -16.73 -3.83 6.80
C ARG A 481 -16.57 -2.35 7.12
N LEU A 482 -15.60 -1.70 6.47
CA LEU A 482 -15.49 -0.25 6.49
C LEU A 482 -16.49 0.36 5.50
N GLU A 483 -17.16 1.42 5.91
CA GLU A 483 -18.03 2.21 5.04
C GLU A 483 -17.44 3.59 4.76
N ASN A 484 -16.82 4.22 5.75
CA ASN A 484 -16.34 5.60 5.67
C ASN A 484 -14.88 5.73 6.17
N LEU A 485 -14.29 6.92 5.97
CA LEU A 485 -12.94 7.20 6.43
C LEU A 485 -12.86 7.16 7.98
N GLU A 486 -13.88 7.61 8.68
CA GLU A 486 -13.91 7.59 10.15
C GLU A 486 -13.80 6.18 10.72
N ASP A 487 -14.32 5.16 10.01
CA ASP A 487 -14.22 3.77 10.44
C ASP A 487 -12.76 3.30 10.51
N VAL A 488 -11.88 3.82 9.65
CA VAL A 488 -10.44 3.47 9.63
C VAL A 488 -9.78 3.74 10.99
N PHE A 489 -10.23 4.79 11.69
CA PHE A 489 -9.64 5.22 12.96
C PHE A 489 -10.28 4.57 14.19
N ALA A 490 -11.37 3.80 14.01
CA ALA A 490 -12.07 3.21 15.14
C ALA A 490 -11.28 2.03 15.73
N PRO A 491 -11.28 1.85 17.08
CA PRO A 491 -10.44 0.84 17.74
C PRO A 491 -10.61 -0.59 17.21
N GLN A 492 -11.82 -1.01 16.83
CA GLN A 492 -12.08 -2.35 16.29
C GLN A 492 -11.47 -2.61 14.90
N HIS A 493 -11.02 -1.56 14.22
CA HIS A 493 -10.42 -1.61 12.90
C HIS A 493 -8.89 -1.45 12.94
N GLN A 494 -8.31 -1.19 14.10
CA GLN A 494 -6.86 -1.22 14.30
C GLN A 494 -6.32 -2.63 14.08
N ARG A 495 -5.11 -2.74 13.51
CA ARG A 495 -4.51 -4.02 13.13
C ARG A 495 -3.02 -4.08 13.44
N GLY A 496 -2.24 -3.17 12.90
CA GLY A 496 -0.78 -3.20 13.03
C GLY A 496 -0.21 -1.84 13.38
N LYS A 497 1.11 -1.79 13.49
CA LYS A 497 1.86 -0.56 13.69
C LYS A 497 3.25 -0.69 13.09
N TRP A 498 3.64 0.26 12.24
CA TRP A 498 5.04 0.42 11.88
C TRP A 498 5.79 1.02 13.07
N ILE A 499 6.84 0.34 13.52
CA ILE A 499 7.75 0.83 14.56
C ILE A 499 8.92 1.55 13.90
N ARG A 500 9.46 0.96 12.82
CA ARG A 500 10.58 1.54 12.07
C ARG A 500 10.54 1.10 10.61
N TYR A 501 10.92 2.01 9.73
CA TYR A 501 11.28 1.70 8.35
C TYR A 501 12.53 2.49 7.99
N VAL A 502 13.56 1.80 7.54
CA VAL A 502 14.79 2.43 7.04
C VAL A 502 15.33 1.66 5.86
N SER A 503 15.84 2.37 4.87
CA SER A 503 16.55 1.76 3.75
C SER A 503 17.82 2.52 3.45
N GLY A 504 18.88 1.77 3.15
CA GLY A 504 20.14 2.27 2.64
C GLY A 504 20.39 1.74 1.24
N LYS A 505 21.60 2.02 0.72
CA LYS A 505 22.03 1.48 -0.57
C LYS A 505 22.00 -0.05 -0.58
N ASP A 506 22.55 -0.64 0.48
CA ASP A 506 22.83 -2.07 0.57
C ASP A 506 21.87 -2.81 1.50
N TYR A 507 20.86 -2.15 2.09
CA TYR A 507 19.89 -2.81 2.95
C TYR A 507 18.52 -2.15 2.99
N SER A 508 17.53 -2.88 3.47
CA SER A 508 16.28 -2.32 4.00
C SER A 508 15.91 -3.04 5.29
N TYR A 509 15.61 -2.29 6.35
CA TYR A 509 15.26 -2.79 7.66
C TYR A 509 13.89 -2.27 8.07
N GLN A 510 13.01 -3.18 8.44
CA GLN A 510 11.64 -2.90 8.85
C GLN A 510 11.36 -3.50 10.22
N VAL A 511 10.63 -2.77 11.05
CA VAL A 511 10.10 -3.25 12.32
C VAL A 511 8.62 -2.90 12.39
N ALA A 512 7.78 -3.92 12.61
CA ALA A 512 6.34 -3.71 12.73
C ALA A 512 5.72 -4.65 13.78
N ASP A 513 4.73 -4.13 14.50
CA ASP A 513 3.94 -4.86 15.48
C ASP A 513 2.55 -5.18 14.90
N ALA A 514 2.14 -6.44 15.01
CA ALA A 514 0.84 -6.93 14.58
C ALA A 514 -0.03 -7.43 15.74
N ALA A 515 0.28 -7.10 17.00
CA ALA A 515 -0.47 -7.55 18.17
C ALA A 515 -1.98 -7.22 18.08
N ALA A 516 -2.31 -6.01 17.62
CA ALA A 516 -3.69 -5.56 17.44
C ALA A 516 -4.45 -6.33 16.35
N SER A 517 -3.78 -7.19 15.57
CA SER A 517 -4.42 -8.08 14.61
C SER A 517 -4.93 -9.36 15.25
N TYR A 518 -4.68 -9.62 16.53
CA TYR A 518 -5.10 -10.83 17.24
C TYR A 518 -6.13 -10.51 18.34
N ALA A 519 -6.78 -11.54 18.87
CA ALA A 519 -7.65 -11.39 20.02
C ALA A 519 -6.84 -10.86 21.23
N THR A 520 -7.37 -9.86 21.94
CA THR A 520 -6.65 -9.17 23.02
C THR A 520 -6.27 -10.03 24.22
N ASN A 521 -6.84 -11.24 24.35
CA ASN A 521 -6.50 -12.22 25.38
C ASN A 521 -5.56 -13.33 24.88
N LYS A 522 -5.11 -13.27 23.62
CA LYS A 522 -4.24 -14.26 22.96
C LYS A 522 -2.78 -13.89 23.04
N LEU A 523 -2.45 -12.68 22.65
CA LEU A 523 -1.11 -12.10 22.67
C LEU A 523 -1.25 -10.58 22.76
N ASP A 524 -0.25 -9.91 23.30
CA ASP A 524 -0.14 -8.46 23.37
C ASP A 524 1.11 -7.92 22.65
N ARG A 525 1.97 -8.81 22.15
CA ARG A 525 3.14 -8.47 21.32
C ARG A 525 3.32 -9.46 20.18
N PHE A 526 3.42 -8.95 18.96
CA PHE A 526 3.97 -9.67 17.81
C PHE A 526 4.74 -8.68 16.94
N GLU A 527 6.00 -8.45 17.33
CA GLU A 527 6.91 -7.61 16.58
C GLU A 527 7.75 -8.44 15.62
N ARG A 528 7.80 -8.01 14.37
CA ARG A 528 8.68 -8.58 13.35
C ARG A 528 9.73 -7.55 12.95
N ARG A 529 10.99 -7.95 13.07
CA ARG A 529 12.16 -7.31 12.49
C ARG A 529 12.52 -8.04 11.21
N LEU A 530 12.52 -7.32 10.09
CA LEU A 530 12.87 -7.85 8.79
C LEU A 530 14.02 -7.03 8.21
N LEU A 531 15.20 -7.64 8.15
CA LEU A 531 16.37 -7.04 7.51
C LEU A 531 16.61 -7.75 6.19
N PHE A 532 16.53 -7.01 5.08
CA PHE A 532 17.06 -7.45 3.80
C PHE A 532 18.40 -6.75 3.55
N HIS A 533 19.49 -7.45 3.81
CA HIS A 533 20.85 -7.01 3.47
C HIS A 533 21.19 -7.53 2.07
N LYS A 534 21.21 -6.61 1.11
CA LYS A 534 21.34 -6.88 -0.33
C LYS A 534 22.73 -7.44 -0.63
N PRO A 535 22.86 -8.31 -1.65
CA PRO A 535 21.81 -8.71 -2.58
C PRO A 535 20.97 -9.92 -2.12
N ASP A 536 21.37 -10.62 -1.06
CA ASP A 536 20.96 -12.01 -0.89
C ASP A 536 20.71 -12.50 0.54
N ARG A 537 20.91 -11.67 1.58
CA ARG A 537 20.72 -12.10 2.98
C ARG A 537 19.51 -11.44 3.59
N ILE A 538 18.64 -12.25 4.18
CA ILE A 538 17.48 -11.78 4.92
C ILE A 538 17.52 -12.37 6.33
N ILE A 539 17.19 -11.54 7.32
CA ILE A 539 16.98 -11.95 8.71
C ILE A 539 15.53 -11.62 9.08
N VAL A 540 14.84 -12.62 9.61
CA VAL A 540 13.49 -12.50 10.17
C VAL A 540 13.60 -12.79 11.66
N LEU A 541 13.35 -11.79 12.50
CA LEU A 541 13.39 -11.90 13.95
C LEU A 541 12.03 -11.48 14.51
N ASP A 542 11.31 -12.42 15.11
CA ASP A 542 10.01 -12.19 15.71
C ASP A 542 10.08 -12.25 17.23
N HIS A 543 9.50 -11.25 17.90
CA HIS A 543 9.24 -11.25 19.35
C HIS A 543 7.74 -11.41 19.57
N VAL A 544 7.35 -12.51 20.22
CA VAL A 544 5.95 -12.83 20.51
C VAL A 544 5.75 -13.03 22.00
N HIS A 545 4.83 -12.28 22.59
CA HIS A 545 4.40 -12.48 23.98
C HIS A 545 2.98 -13.05 24.04
N LEU A 546 2.88 -14.30 24.48
CA LEU A 546 1.64 -15.07 24.55
C LEU A 546 0.97 -14.91 25.91
N LEU A 547 -0.34 -14.65 25.90
CA LEU A 547 -1.14 -14.52 27.10
C LEU A 547 -1.84 -15.83 27.47
N ASN A 548 -2.06 -16.03 28.77
CA ASN A 548 -2.84 -17.14 29.31
C ASN A 548 -2.28 -18.55 28.96
N THR A 549 -0.96 -18.70 28.81
CA THR A 549 -0.32 -19.98 28.42
C THR A 549 -0.54 -21.10 29.43
N SER A 550 -0.77 -20.78 30.70
CA SER A 550 -1.08 -21.74 31.77
C SER A 550 -2.52 -22.25 31.78
N SER A 551 -3.45 -21.51 31.18
CA SER A 551 -4.90 -21.82 31.21
C SER A 551 -5.52 -22.05 29.83
N LYS A 552 -4.80 -21.75 28.75
CA LYS A 552 -5.25 -21.88 27.37
C LYS A 552 -4.20 -22.60 26.52
N VAL A 553 -4.67 -23.25 25.45
CA VAL A 553 -3.76 -23.75 24.41
C VAL A 553 -3.25 -22.55 23.63
N ARG A 554 -1.92 -22.34 23.64
CA ARG A 554 -1.23 -21.25 22.93
C ARG A 554 -0.07 -21.83 22.11
N LYS A 555 -0.40 -22.46 20.98
CA LYS A 555 0.62 -23.03 20.08
C LYS A 555 0.97 -22.03 18.99
N ALA A 556 2.05 -21.28 19.19
CA ALA A 556 2.59 -20.37 18.19
C ALA A 556 3.35 -21.13 17.10
N LYS A 557 3.14 -20.77 15.83
CA LYS A 557 3.79 -21.34 14.67
C LYS A 557 4.24 -20.25 13.72
N TYR A 558 5.50 -20.29 13.31
CA TYR A 558 6.01 -19.50 12.20
C TYR A 558 5.76 -20.24 10.87
N ILE A 559 5.28 -19.52 9.85
CA ILE A 559 4.84 -20.11 8.57
C ILE A 559 5.65 -19.53 7.42
N ASN A 560 6.15 -20.41 6.53
CA ASN A 560 6.63 -20.03 5.20
C ASN A 560 6.02 -20.93 4.12
N HIS A 561 5.49 -20.31 3.06
CA HIS A 561 4.84 -20.95 1.92
C HIS A 561 5.74 -20.98 0.68
N PHE A 562 5.61 -22.06 -0.09
CA PHE A 562 6.42 -22.37 -1.24
C PHE A 562 5.55 -22.89 -2.39
N VAL A 563 5.95 -22.54 -3.62
CA VAL A 563 5.37 -23.13 -4.84
C VAL A 563 5.73 -24.62 -4.93
N ASN A 564 7.02 -24.92 -4.80
CA ASN A 564 7.57 -26.27 -4.90
C ASN A 564 7.86 -26.83 -3.51
N ARG A 565 7.76 -28.16 -3.37
CA ARG A 565 8.05 -28.86 -2.11
C ARG A 565 9.48 -28.54 -1.66
N PRO A 566 9.69 -27.93 -0.49
CA PRO A 566 11.03 -27.69 0.01
C PRO A 566 11.68 -29.01 0.46
N GLU A 567 12.99 -29.09 0.28
CA GLU A 567 13.85 -30.05 0.97
C GLU A 567 14.01 -29.60 2.42
N ILE A 568 13.91 -30.54 3.36
CA ILE A 568 14.06 -30.27 4.80
C ILE A 568 15.15 -31.20 5.34
N SER A 569 16.10 -30.62 6.06
CA SER A 569 17.17 -31.35 6.74
C SER A 569 16.67 -32.19 7.93
N GLY A 570 17.57 -32.99 8.51
CA GLY A 570 17.29 -33.77 9.71
C GLY A 570 16.45 -35.02 9.45
N SER A 571 16.04 -35.67 10.54
CA SER A 571 15.28 -36.91 10.52
C SER A 571 13.78 -36.63 10.66
N VAL A 572 12.98 -37.47 10.01
CA VAL A 572 11.52 -37.50 10.23
C VAL A 572 11.25 -37.99 11.66
N THR A 573 10.51 -37.20 12.43
CA THR A 573 10.10 -37.54 13.80
C THR A 573 8.63 -37.99 13.86
N SER A 574 7.81 -37.58 12.90
CA SER A 574 6.41 -38.00 12.79
C SER A 574 5.91 -37.90 11.35
N THR A 575 5.02 -38.82 10.96
CA THR A 575 4.30 -38.78 9.68
C THR A 575 2.81 -38.91 9.99
N GLN A 576 2.07 -37.80 9.88
CA GLN A 576 0.62 -37.80 10.09
C GLN A 576 -0.10 -38.25 8.81
N VAL A 577 0.37 -37.77 7.66
CA VAL A 577 -0.12 -38.19 6.33
C VAL A 577 1.09 -38.44 5.45
N ALA A 578 1.19 -39.65 4.91
CA ALA A 578 2.28 -40.04 4.03
C ALA A 578 2.44 -39.02 2.89
N ASN A 579 3.67 -38.53 2.69
CA ASN A 579 4.02 -37.51 1.69
C ASN A 579 3.41 -36.11 1.85
N ASN A 580 2.40 -35.90 2.69
CA ASN A 580 1.69 -34.62 2.75
C ASN A 580 1.86 -33.87 4.08
N ILE A 581 1.87 -34.58 5.23
CA ILE A 581 2.04 -33.98 6.56
C ILE A 581 3.12 -34.73 7.32
N ILE A 582 4.31 -34.14 7.39
CA ILE A 582 5.52 -34.78 7.93
C ILE A 582 6.27 -33.81 8.84
N THR A 583 6.64 -34.25 10.03
CA THR A 583 7.41 -33.47 10.99
C THR A 583 8.87 -33.91 11.00
N TYR A 584 9.77 -32.94 10.98
CA TYR A 584 11.22 -33.08 11.00
C TYR A 584 11.80 -32.41 12.25
N ASN A 585 13.00 -32.84 12.65
CA ASN A 585 13.82 -32.16 13.67
C ASN A 585 14.96 -31.30 13.08
N GLY A 586 15.06 -31.20 11.76
CA GLY A 586 16.04 -30.32 11.12
C GLY A 586 15.54 -28.89 10.97
N THR A 587 16.50 -27.99 10.80
CA THR A 587 16.29 -26.53 10.82
C THR A 587 16.65 -25.83 9.50
N ASP A 588 17.22 -26.57 8.55
CA ASP A 588 17.55 -26.07 7.22
C ASP A 588 16.51 -26.50 6.19
N TYR A 589 16.06 -25.55 5.36
CA TYR A 589 15.08 -25.74 4.30
C TYR A 589 15.62 -25.20 2.97
N LYS A 590 15.38 -25.89 1.85
CA LYS A 590 15.82 -25.44 0.51
C LYS A 590 14.73 -25.61 -0.52
N THR A 591 14.60 -24.64 -1.42
CA THR A 591 13.67 -24.73 -2.57
C THR A 591 14.21 -23.96 -3.77
N THR A 592 13.62 -24.22 -4.93
CA THR A 592 13.90 -23.52 -6.19
C THR A 592 12.60 -23.24 -6.91
N ASN A 593 12.51 -22.12 -7.62
CA ASN A 593 11.44 -21.84 -8.57
C ASN A 593 11.98 -20.96 -9.70
N GLY A 594 11.67 -21.31 -10.95
CA GLY A 594 12.36 -20.71 -12.11
C GLY A 594 13.88 -20.85 -11.99
N ARG A 595 14.60 -19.74 -12.20
CA ARG A 595 16.05 -19.65 -11.99
C ARG A 595 16.44 -19.26 -10.56
N GLY A 596 15.48 -18.92 -9.70
CA GLY A 596 15.71 -18.55 -8.31
C GLY A 596 15.90 -19.77 -7.39
N SER A 597 16.74 -19.61 -6.38
CA SER A 597 16.87 -20.58 -5.28
C SER A 597 16.79 -19.86 -3.93
N LEU A 598 16.32 -20.59 -2.92
CA LEU A 598 16.15 -20.07 -1.57
C LEU A 598 16.55 -21.12 -0.55
N ALA A 599 17.29 -20.70 0.47
CA ALA A 599 17.64 -21.55 1.60
C ALA A 599 17.40 -20.80 2.91
N ILE A 600 16.82 -21.49 3.89
CA ILE A 600 16.45 -20.93 5.19
C ILE A 600 17.16 -21.75 6.28
N ARG A 601 17.62 -21.10 7.33
CA ARG A 601 17.98 -21.74 8.60
C ARG A 601 17.17 -21.15 9.76
N THR A 602 16.52 -22.01 10.53
CA THR A 602 15.96 -21.67 11.84
C THR A 602 17.07 -21.68 12.89
N LEU A 603 17.28 -20.53 13.54
CA LEU A 603 18.23 -20.34 14.64
C LEU A 603 17.52 -20.29 16.00
N LEU A 604 16.38 -19.61 16.07
CA LEU A 604 15.50 -19.61 17.24
C LEU A 604 14.07 -20.01 16.85
N PRO A 605 13.36 -20.75 17.72
CA PRO A 605 13.86 -21.39 18.95
C PRO A 605 14.90 -22.48 18.65
N GLU A 606 15.98 -22.57 19.46
CA GLU A 606 17.03 -23.59 19.26
C GLU A 606 16.46 -25.02 19.28
N GLN A 607 15.44 -25.23 20.12
CA GLN A 607 14.68 -26.48 20.22
C GLN A 607 13.31 -26.32 19.55
N SER A 608 13.28 -26.62 18.27
CA SER A 608 12.08 -26.54 17.43
C SER A 608 11.79 -27.85 16.70
N LYS A 609 10.57 -27.96 16.22
CA LYS A 609 10.15 -28.98 15.25
C LYS A 609 9.57 -28.27 14.04
N THR A 610 9.70 -28.87 12.86
CA THR A 610 9.16 -28.31 11.63
C THR A 610 8.22 -29.29 10.98
N THR A 611 6.98 -28.87 10.72
CA THR A 611 6.00 -29.69 9.99
C THR A 611 5.87 -29.18 8.57
N LEU A 612 6.16 -30.03 7.60
CA LEU A 612 5.85 -29.84 6.18
C LEU A 612 4.38 -30.20 5.96
N ILE A 613 3.63 -29.31 5.31
CA ILE A 613 2.24 -29.53 4.92
C ILE A 613 2.07 -29.14 3.45
N GLY A 614 1.47 -29.99 2.64
CA GLY A 614 1.18 -29.64 1.25
C GLY A 614 1.00 -30.83 0.32
N GLY A 615 1.02 -30.55 -0.99
CA GLY A 615 0.77 -31.51 -2.06
C GLY A 615 -0.71 -31.87 -2.23
N SER A 616 -1.00 -32.68 -3.25
CA SER A 616 -2.37 -33.03 -3.69
C SER A 616 -3.32 -33.31 -2.51
N GLY A 617 -4.32 -32.44 -2.32
CA GLY A 617 -5.36 -32.59 -1.29
C GLY A 617 -5.00 -31.98 0.07
N TYR A 618 -3.86 -31.31 0.21
CA TYR A 618 -3.33 -30.72 1.45
C TYR A 618 -2.70 -29.34 1.24
N GLU A 619 -2.76 -28.79 0.02
CA GLU A 619 -2.17 -27.50 -0.35
C GLU A 619 -2.74 -26.36 0.48
N TYR A 620 -4.04 -26.44 0.79
CA TYR A 620 -4.82 -25.42 1.48
C TYR A 620 -5.42 -25.96 2.78
N TRP A 621 -4.60 -26.73 3.51
CA TRP A 621 -4.99 -27.44 4.72
C TRP A 621 -5.12 -26.53 5.94
N VAL A 622 -6.28 -26.54 6.60
CA VAL A 622 -6.56 -25.84 7.86
C VAL A 622 -7.31 -26.79 8.79
N ASP A 623 -6.71 -27.08 9.94
CA ASP A 623 -7.30 -27.83 11.05
C ASP A 623 -8.19 -29.04 10.63
N GLY A 624 -7.61 -29.96 9.86
CA GLY A 624 -8.32 -31.19 9.48
C GLY A 624 -9.04 -31.15 8.13
N THR A 625 -9.10 -29.99 7.46
CA THR A 625 -9.82 -29.82 6.20
C THR A 625 -8.97 -29.12 5.14
N ASN A 626 -9.02 -29.59 3.90
CA ASN A 626 -8.44 -28.89 2.75
C ASN A 626 -9.50 -28.03 2.07
N TYR A 627 -9.16 -26.78 1.76
CA TYR A 627 -10.07 -25.82 1.09
C TYR A 627 -9.57 -25.51 -0.33
N PRO A 628 -9.78 -26.36 -1.34
CA PRO A 628 -9.33 -26.08 -2.70
C PRO A 628 -10.13 -24.94 -3.36
N PRO A 629 -9.52 -24.19 -4.29
CA PRO A 629 -10.24 -23.19 -5.08
C PRO A 629 -11.33 -23.83 -5.96
N GLY A 630 -12.42 -23.10 -6.18
CA GLY A 630 -13.56 -23.54 -6.99
C GLY A 630 -13.31 -23.59 -8.50
N ARG A 631 -12.11 -23.21 -8.97
CA ARG A 631 -11.69 -23.27 -10.37
C ARG A 631 -10.26 -23.80 -10.51
N GLY A 632 -9.92 -24.27 -11.71
CA GLY A 632 -8.54 -24.64 -12.04
C GLY A 632 -7.60 -23.44 -11.98
N VAL A 633 -6.36 -23.70 -11.55
CA VAL A 633 -5.30 -22.69 -11.39
C VAL A 633 -4.28 -22.82 -12.52
N ILE A 634 -3.85 -21.69 -13.09
CA ILE A 634 -2.82 -21.60 -14.12
C ILE A 634 -1.47 -21.37 -13.43
N LEU A 635 -0.77 -22.48 -13.16
CA LEU A 635 0.39 -22.51 -12.27
C LEU A 635 1.58 -21.68 -12.74
N GLU A 636 1.72 -21.51 -14.06
CA GLU A 636 2.81 -20.76 -14.69
C GLU A 636 2.74 -19.26 -14.39
N ASN A 637 1.57 -18.72 -14.03
CA ASN A 637 1.35 -17.29 -13.83
C ASN A 637 1.01 -16.95 -12.37
N GLU A 638 0.19 -17.80 -11.76
CA GLU A 638 -0.54 -17.47 -10.52
C GLU A 638 0.23 -17.92 -9.26
N HIS A 639 1.14 -18.89 -9.36
CA HIS A 639 2.01 -19.37 -8.27
C HIS A 639 1.34 -19.49 -6.89
N PRO A 640 0.19 -20.21 -6.76
CA PRO A 640 -0.66 -20.17 -5.57
C PRO A 640 -0.04 -20.77 -4.29
N GLY A 641 1.15 -21.35 -4.37
CA GLY A 641 1.73 -22.12 -3.28
C GLY A 641 1.05 -23.47 -3.08
N PHE A 642 1.84 -24.52 -2.88
CA PHE A 642 1.33 -25.87 -2.65
C PHE A 642 1.91 -26.56 -1.43
N TRP A 643 2.87 -25.90 -0.79
CA TRP A 643 3.59 -26.42 0.34
C TRP A 643 3.86 -25.30 1.32
N ARG A 644 3.86 -25.62 2.60
CA ARG A 644 4.35 -24.74 3.65
C ARG A 644 5.11 -25.51 4.71
N ILE A 645 5.96 -24.79 5.43
CA ILE A 645 6.51 -25.25 6.69
C ILE A 645 5.80 -24.54 7.85
N GLU A 646 5.62 -25.25 8.95
CA GLU A 646 5.19 -24.71 10.24
C GLU A 646 6.29 -25.01 11.27
N VAL A 647 7.00 -23.98 11.72
CA VAL A 647 8.03 -24.10 12.76
C VAL A 647 7.41 -23.81 14.12
N GLU A 648 7.51 -24.76 15.03
CA GLU A 648 6.95 -24.67 16.39
C GLU A 648 8.06 -24.90 17.44
N PRO A 649 8.08 -24.13 18.55
CA PRO A 649 8.89 -24.50 19.70
C PRO A 649 8.45 -25.84 20.27
N ILE A 650 9.39 -26.63 20.80
CA ILE A 650 9.06 -27.90 21.48
C ILE A 650 8.28 -27.64 22.78
N ALA A 651 8.60 -26.56 23.49
CA ALA A 651 7.91 -26.13 24.70
C ALA A 651 7.24 -24.77 24.49
N VAL A 652 5.98 -24.65 24.90
CA VAL A 652 5.26 -23.37 24.89
C VAL A 652 5.86 -22.46 25.96
N LYS A 653 6.19 -21.22 25.57
CA LYS A 653 6.67 -20.16 26.47
C LYS A 653 5.85 -18.90 26.23
N GLU A 654 5.68 -18.09 27.28
CA GLU A 654 5.04 -16.78 27.16
C GLU A 654 5.84 -15.89 26.21
N ASN A 655 7.12 -15.70 26.49
CA ASN A 655 8.05 -15.06 25.56
C ASN A 655 8.61 -16.09 24.58
N THR A 656 8.23 -15.96 23.31
CA THR A 656 8.72 -16.80 22.21
C THR A 656 9.43 -15.93 21.18
N VAL A 657 10.67 -16.29 20.86
CA VAL A 657 11.47 -15.64 19.82
C VAL A 657 11.64 -16.61 18.65
N PHE A 658 11.31 -16.14 17.44
CA PHE A 658 11.66 -16.84 16.20
C PHE A 658 12.77 -16.08 15.50
N LEU A 659 13.81 -16.78 15.07
CA LEU A 659 14.90 -16.20 14.29
C LEU A 659 15.22 -17.11 13.12
N HIS A 660 15.06 -16.57 11.92
CA HIS A 660 15.35 -17.24 10.67
C HIS A 660 16.32 -16.42 9.82
N THR A 661 17.30 -17.08 9.24
CA THR A 661 18.13 -16.49 8.18
C THR A 661 17.72 -17.08 6.84
N ILE A 662 17.67 -16.26 5.81
CA ILE A 662 17.24 -16.67 4.47
C ILE A 662 18.25 -16.16 3.45
N LYS A 663 18.86 -17.09 2.69
CA LYS A 663 19.75 -16.80 1.58
C LYS A 663 18.97 -16.89 0.27
N ILE A 664 19.11 -15.88 -0.58
CA ILE A 664 18.62 -15.88 -1.96
C ILE A 664 19.78 -16.29 -2.87
N GLY A 665 19.52 -17.20 -3.80
CA GLY A 665 20.48 -17.58 -4.81
C GLY A 665 19.83 -17.71 -6.17
N ASP A 666 20.57 -18.25 -7.11
CA ASP A 666 20.06 -18.57 -8.44
C ASP A 666 20.64 -19.91 -8.93
N SER A 667 20.30 -20.29 -10.17
CA SER A 667 20.80 -21.52 -10.80
C SER A 667 22.33 -21.60 -10.92
N SER A 668 23.04 -20.47 -10.94
CA SER A 668 24.51 -20.43 -11.03
C SER A 668 25.16 -20.45 -9.66
N ASN A 669 24.55 -19.78 -8.67
CA ASN A 669 24.97 -19.75 -7.28
C ASN A 669 23.79 -20.17 -6.39
N PRO A 670 23.52 -21.48 -6.23
CA PRO A 670 22.40 -21.94 -5.42
C PRO A 670 22.52 -21.55 -3.96
N ALA A 671 21.39 -21.15 -3.36
CA ALA A 671 21.33 -20.72 -1.97
C ALA A 671 21.75 -21.86 -0.99
N GLY A 672 22.60 -21.50 -0.04
CA GLY A 672 22.96 -22.35 1.11
C GLY A 672 22.37 -21.80 2.40
N ALA A 673 21.81 -22.67 3.24
CA ALA A 673 21.35 -22.29 4.58
C ALA A 673 22.58 -21.93 5.44
N GLY A 674 22.52 -20.81 6.14
CA GLY A 674 23.70 -20.20 6.78
C GLY A 674 23.36 -19.51 8.10
N GLY A 675 24.34 -18.78 8.64
CA GLY A 675 24.24 -18.15 9.95
C GLY A 675 24.54 -19.09 11.12
N LYS A 676 25.23 -18.55 12.12
CA LYS A 676 25.46 -19.14 13.44
C LYS A 676 24.90 -18.19 14.50
N LEU A 677 24.08 -18.72 15.40
CA LEU A 677 23.49 -17.97 16.50
C LEU A 677 24.53 -17.67 17.59
N PHE A 678 24.49 -16.45 18.08
CA PHE A 678 24.98 -16.05 19.39
C PHE A 678 23.80 -15.43 20.16
N SER A 679 23.60 -15.82 21.42
CA SER A 679 22.48 -15.31 22.21
C SER A 679 22.87 -15.16 23.67
N ASN A 680 22.53 -14.03 24.27
CA ASN A 680 22.61 -13.76 25.70
C ASN A 680 21.46 -12.83 26.12
N GLU A 681 21.44 -12.37 27.37
CA GLU A 681 20.34 -11.57 27.91
C GLU A 681 20.08 -10.25 27.15
N GLY A 682 21.12 -9.64 26.56
CA GLY A 682 21.02 -8.36 25.86
C GLY A 682 21.27 -8.42 24.35
N THR A 683 21.83 -9.51 23.82
CA THR A 683 22.22 -9.61 22.40
C THR A 683 21.66 -10.87 21.74
N ILE A 684 20.99 -10.69 20.60
CA ILE A 684 20.82 -11.72 19.57
C ILE A 684 21.80 -11.40 18.44
N GLY A 685 22.76 -12.29 18.22
CA GLY A 685 23.80 -12.18 17.21
C GLY A 685 23.68 -13.26 16.14
N VAL A 686 23.93 -12.89 14.88
CA VAL A 686 24.04 -13.83 13.76
C VAL A 686 25.38 -13.60 13.07
N ASP A 687 26.30 -14.54 13.23
CA ASP A 687 27.53 -14.59 12.46
C ASP A 687 27.30 -15.33 11.16
N TRP A 688 27.47 -14.64 10.04
CA TRP A 688 27.19 -15.17 8.73
C TRP A 688 28.13 -14.64 7.65
N GLU A 689 28.99 -15.53 7.14
CA GLU A 689 29.96 -15.26 6.08
C GLU A 689 30.95 -14.15 6.50
N ASP A 690 30.78 -12.94 5.98
CA ASP A 690 31.60 -11.76 6.25
C ASP A 690 30.84 -10.73 7.09
N HIS A 691 29.71 -11.10 7.70
CA HIS A 691 28.86 -10.18 8.49
C HIS A 691 28.57 -10.73 9.88
N LEU A 692 28.53 -9.84 10.88
CA LEU A 692 28.00 -10.09 12.21
C LEU A 692 26.82 -9.15 12.44
N TYR A 693 25.61 -9.70 12.43
CA TYR A 693 24.39 -8.94 12.69
C TYR A 693 24.06 -8.97 14.18
N LEU A 694 23.78 -7.81 14.77
CA LEU A 694 23.51 -7.68 16.20
C LEU A 694 22.16 -6.97 16.42
N PHE A 695 21.33 -7.57 17.26
CA PHE A 695 20.00 -7.11 17.61
C PHE A 695 19.83 -7.10 19.14
N ASP A 696 18.96 -6.21 19.63
CA ASP A 696 18.50 -6.27 21.02
C ASP A 696 17.76 -7.58 21.27
N ALA A 697 18.13 -8.28 22.35
CA ALA A 697 17.53 -9.58 22.65
C ALA A 697 16.05 -9.47 23.03
N GLN A 698 15.64 -8.37 23.66
CA GLN A 698 14.26 -8.14 24.07
C GLN A 698 13.46 -7.40 23.00
N GLY A 699 14.12 -6.53 22.23
CA GLY A 699 13.53 -5.73 21.16
C GLY A 699 12.71 -4.53 21.64
N ASP A 700 12.76 -4.17 22.93
CA ASP A 700 11.86 -3.16 23.53
C ASP A 700 12.51 -1.78 23.65
N THR A 701 13.83 -1.73 23.76
CA THR A 701 14.58 -0.49 24.02
C THR A 701 15.76 -0.35 23.08
N ALA A 702 16.20 0.89 22.86
CA ALA A 702 17.43 1.14 22.14
C ALA A 702 18.62 0.64 22.98
N SER A 703 19.38 -0.33 22.47
CA SER A 703 20.52 -0.89 23.18
C SER A 703 21.68 0.10 23.20
N VAL A 704 22.47 0.04 24.26
CA VAL A 704 23.74 0.80 24.42
C VAL A 704 24.96 -0.10 24.31
N ALA A 705 24.78 -1.42 24.31
CA ALA A 705 25.86 -2.36 24.10
C ALA A 705 25.36 -3.70 23.53
N TYR A 706 26.24 -4.37 22.77
CA TYR A 706 26.11 -5.75 22.33
C TYR A 706 27.38 -6.51 22.67
N SER A 707 27.24 -7.81 22.95
CA SER A 707 28.39 -8.67 23.19
C SER A 707 28.24 -10.03 22.55
N VAL A 708 29.32 -10.52 21.96
CA VAL A 708 29.44 -11.84 21.34
C VAL A 708 30.74 -12.46 21.83
N ASN A 709 30.68 -13.71 22.27
CA ASN A 709 31.82 -14.50 22.70
C ASN A 709 32.06 -15.66 21.73
N GLU A 710 33.29 -16.19 21.68
CA GLU A 710 33.66 -17.31 20.82
C GLU A 710 33.42 -17.05 19.31
N LEU A 711 33.67 -15.81 18.88
CA LEU A 711 33.57 -15.40 17.48
C LEU A 711 34.80 -15.88 16.70
N PRO A 712 34.66 -16.72 15.66
CA PRO A 712 35.81 -17.21 14.90
C PRO A 712 36.52 -16.11 14.13
N GLY A 713 37.84 -16.08 14.26
CA GLY A 713 38.73 -15.12 13.62
C GLY A 713 39.37 -15.61 12.32
N ASN A 714 40.54 -15.07 12.02
CA ASN A 714 41.28 -15.20 10.76
C ASN A 714 40.48 -14.68 9.55
N ARG A 715 39.74 -13.58 9.73
CA ARG A 715 38.87 -13.00 8.70
C ARG A 715 38.50 -11.55 9.03
N SER A 716 38.09 -10.81 8.00
CA SER A 716 37.43 -9.52 8.15
C SER A 716 35.92 -9.70 8.21
N ILE A 717 35.26 -8.98 9.11
CA ILE A 717 33.80 -8.96 9.22
C ILE A 717 33.27 -7.53 9.16
N THR A 718 32.06 -7.37 8.64
CA THR A 718 31.23 -6.18 8.82
C THR A 718 30.31 -6.41 10.01
N VAL A 719 30.47 -5.62 11.07
CA VAL A 719 29.53 -5.55 12.19
C VAL A 719 28.36 -4.67 11.74
N PHE A 720 27.15 -5.25 11.73
CA PHE A 720 25.91 -4.56 11.41
C PHE A 720 25.00 -4.62 12.64
N ALA A 721 25.10 -3.61 13.49
CA ALA A 721 24.32 -3.50 14.71
C ALA A 721 23.10 -2.60 14.47
N VAL A 722 21.92 -3.08 14.84
CA VAL A 722 20.66 -2.31 14.75
C VAL A 722 20.10 -2.09 16.13
N ASP A 723 19.03 -1.31 16.25
CA ASP A 723 18.35 -1.02 17.52
C ASP A 723 19.26 -0.37 18.57
N LEU A 724 20.35 0.29 18.15
CA LEU A 724 21.20 1.09 19.03
C LEU A 724 20.55 2.44 19.37
N LYS A 725 21.01 3.07 20.45
CA LYS A 725 20.76 4.50 20.70
C LYS A 725 21.20 5.31 19.48
N SER A 726 20.32 6.12 18.90
CA SER A 726 20.57 6.84 17.65
C SER A 726 21.52 8.02 17.82
N ASN A 727 22.19 8.41 16.73
CA ASN A 727 23.14 9.53 16.66
C ASN A 727 24.15 9.53 17.82
N SER A 728 24.64 8.36 18.20
CA SER A 728 25.55 8.16 19.34
C SER A 728 26.81 7.43 18.88
N SER A 729 27.94 7.73 19.52
CA SER A 729 29.24 7.15 19.16
C SER A 729 29.49 5.84 19.89
N PHE A 730 29.81 4.79 19.14
CA PHE A 730 30.08 3.46 19.66
C PHE A 730 31.52 3.03 19.34
N GLY A 731 32.14 2.34 20.30
CA GLY A 731 33.38 1.60 20.10
C GLY A 731 33.10 0.13 19.84
N VAL A 732 33.85 -0.47 18.90
CA VAL A 732 33.91 -1.92 18.68
C VAL A 732 35.21 -2.44 19.27
N PHE A 733 35.09 -3.23 20.33
CA PHE A 733 36.19 -3.82 21.07
C PHE A 733 36.33 -5.30 20.71
N VAL A 734 37.55 -5.75 20.41
CA VAL A 734 37.91 -7.15 20.18
C VAL A 734 38.91 -7.54 21.27
N ASP A 735 38.56 -8.54 22.08
CA ASP A 735 39.35 -8.97 23.24
C ASP A 735 39.77 -7.78 24.12
N GLU A 736 38.80 -6.90 24.39
CA GLU A 736 38.95 -5.68 25.23
C GLU A 736 39.79 -4.57 24.60
N VAL A 737 40.32 -4.77 23.38
CA VAL A 737 41.04 -3.75 22.61
C VAL A 737 40.08 -3.02 21.67
N LEU A 738 40.06 -1.68 21.73
CA LEU A 738 39.28 -0.85 20.80
C LEU A 738 39.87 -0.95 19.39
N GLU A 739 39.11 -1.54 18.46
CA GLU A 739 39.54 -1.73 17.06
C GLU A 739 38.98 -0.64 16.13
N GLN A 740 37.74 -0.22 16.37
CA GLN A 740 37.04 0.77 15.54
C GLN A 740 36.09 1.62 16.35
N THR A 741 35.81 2.82 15.85
CA THR A 741 34.76 3.71 16.37
C THR A 741 33.85 4.16 15.23
N GLY A 742 32.57 4.33 15.51
CA GLY A 742 31.64 4.91 14.55
C GLY A 742 30.33 5.31 15.20
N ASP A 743 29.54 6.09 14.48
CA ASP A 743 28.28 6.60 14.97
C ASP A 743 27.11 5.76 14.46
N SER A 744 26.16 5.49 15.34
CA SER A 744 24.85 5.02 14.89
C SER A 744 24.14 6.14 14.13
N ASN A 745 23.43 5.80 13.06
CA ASN A 745 22.63 6.78 12.33
C ASN A 745 21.36 7.20 13.11
N SER A 746 20.51 8.05 12.50
CA SER A 746 19.25 8.50 13.11
C SER A 746 18.30 7.36 13.49
N GLU A 747 18.49 6.19 12.90
CA GLU A 747 17.67 4.99 13.06
C GLU A 747 18.31 3.95 13.98
N GLY A 748 19.43 4.27 14.63
CA GLY A 748 20.12 3.37 15.55
C GLY A 748 20.84 2.22 14.85
N ILE A 749 21.33 2.44 13.63
CA ILE A 749 22.12 1.45 12.87
C ILE A 749 23.58 1.88 12.82
N LEU A 750 24.47 0.95 13.16
CA LEU A 750 25.91 1.07 13.06
C LEU A 750 26.46 0.00 12.11
N GLU A 751 27.29 0.42 11.15
CA GLU A 751 27.96 -0.48 10.22
C GLU A 751 29.47 -0.17 10.19
N LEU A 752 30.30 -1.14 10.60
CA LEU A 752 31.76 -0.98 10.69
C LEU A 752 32.48 -2.28 10.31
N LYS A 753 33.66 -2.17 9.71
CA LYS A 753 34.52 -3.32 9.38
C LYS A 753 35.59 -3.53 10.43
N VAL A 754 35.76 -4.78 10.87
CA VAL A 754 36.74 -5.20 11.87
C VAL A 754 37.51 -6.42 11.36
N ASN A 755 38.82 -6.46 11.62
CA ASN A 755 39.65 -7.62 11.31
C ASN A 755 39.83 -8.46 12.57
N LEU A 756 39.55 -9.75 12.47
CA LEU A 756 39.74 -10.70 13.55
C LEU A 756 40.98 -11.53 13.26
N SER A 757 41.96 -11.50 14.16
CA SER A 757 43.17 -12.33 14.08
C SER A 757 42.84 -13.82 14.19
N GLU A 758 43.82 -14.71 14.02
CA GLU A 758 43.58 -16.14 14.20
C GLU A 758 43.19 -16.45 15.66
N GLY A 759 42.11 -17.23 15.83
CA GLY A 759 41.60 -17.60 17.16
C GLY A 759 40.08 -17.40 17.28
N ASN A 760 39.58 -17.51 18.49
CA ASN A 760 38.22 -17.13 18.85
C ASN A 760 38.28 -15.84 19.68
N HIS A 761 37.38 -14.90 19.39
CA HIS A 761 37.40 -13.57 19.97
C HIS A 761 36.13 -13.26 20.75
N ARG A 762 36.25 -12.35 21.72
CA ARG A 762 35.13 -11.63 22.32
C ARG A 762 34.98 -10.29 21.61
N LEU A 763 33.81 -10.02 21.04
CA LEU A 763 33.48 -8.74 20.41
C LEU A 763 32.43 -8.02 21.25
N VAL A 764 32.69 -6.76 21.59
CA VAL A 764 31.75 -5.89 22.30
C VAL A 764 31.56 -4.61 21.51
N VAL A 765 30.31 -4.26 21.21
CA VAL A 765 29.93 -2.92 20.76
C VAL A 765 29.39 -2.20 21.98
N LYS A 766 29.92 -1.03 22.36
CA LYS A 766 29.40 -0.25 23.49
C LYS A 766 29.55 1.25 23.25
N ASP A 767 28.70 2.06 23.90
CA ASP A 767 28.80 3.52 23.86
C ASP A 767 30.23 3.93 24.27
N SER A 768 30.86 4.77 23.46
CA SER A 768 32.23 5.24 23.66
C SER A 768 32.35 6.39 24.66
N LEU A 769 31.21 6.94 25.12
CA LEU A 769 31.14 8.06 26.07
C LEU A 769 30.87 7.63 27.52
N ASP A 770 30.67 6.35 27.80
CA ASP A 770 30.77 5.86 29.17
C ASP A 770 32.25 5.77 29.53
N GLU A 771 32.73 6.72 30.34
CA GLU A 771 34.07 6.70 30.94
C GLU A 771 34.36 5.30 31.48
N ASP A 772 35.41 4.68 30.94
CA ASP A 772 35.98 3.46 31.49
C ASP A 772 36.57 3.81 32.87
N PRO A 773 36.06 3.27 33.99
CA PRO A 773 36.75 3.40 35.26
C PRO A 773 37.98 2.49 35.16
N ASP A 774 39.10 3.09 34.78
CA ASP A 774 40.42 2.45 34.73
C ASP A 774 40.64 1.57 35.98
N PRO A 775 40.73 0.23 35.83
CA PRO A 775 40.95 -0.67 36.96
C PRO A 775 42.38 -0.61 37.52
N ASP A 776 43.29 0.14 36.89
CA ASP A 776 44.72 0.14 37.22
C ASP A 776 45.28 1.48 37.73
N ASN A 777 44.43 2.44 38.12
CA ASN A 777 44.88 3.65 38.82
C ASN A 777 44.67 3.57 40.35
N PRO A 778 45.67 3.18 41.15
CA PRO A 778 45.60 3.32 42.59
C PRO A 778 45.74 4.80 42.93
N ASP A 779 44.63 5.43 43.31
CA ASP A 779 44.62 6.77 43.90
C ASP A 779 45.66 6.85 45.05
N PRO A 780 46.68 7.74 44.95
CA PRO A 780 47.71 7.88 45.97
C PRO A 780 47.26 8.60 47.25
N ASP A 781 46.01 9.10 47.35
CA ASP A 781 45.58 9.98 48.44
C ASP A 781 44.67 9.37 49.52
N ASN A 782 44.56 8.04 49.62
CA ASN A 782 43.83 7.41 50.74
C ASN A 782 44.68 6.41 51.55
N PRO A 783 45.38 6.85 52.62
CA PRO A 783 45.95 5.96 53.59
C PRO A 783 44.89 5.65 54.66
N ASN A 784 44.43 4.39 54.68
CA ASN A 784 43.91 3.64 55.84
C ASN A 784 42.43 3.20 55.76
N PRO A 785 42.12 1.88 55.75
CA PRO A 785 40.77 1.35 55.73
C PRO A 785 40.34 0.94 57.15
N ASP A 786 40.02 1.90 58.02
CA ASP A 786 39.29 1.59 59.27
C ASP A 786 38.77 2.88 59.91
N ASN A 787 37.60 3.34 59.47
CA ASN A 787 36.67 4.04 60.34
C ASN A 787 35.24 3.96 59.77
N ARG A 788 34.36 3.24 60.47
CA ARG A 788 32.93 3.19 60.16
C ARG A 788 32.27 4.43 60.75
N ASP A 789 31.76 5.30 59.89
CA ASP A 789 30.81 6.35 60.27
C ASP A 789 29.40 5.73 60.39
N PRO A 790 28.67 5.86 61.51
CA PRO A 790 27.39 5.18 61.72
C PRO A 790 26.16 5.85 61.06
N ASP A 791 26.32 6.99 60.37
CA ASP A 791 25.17 7.83 59.97
C ASP A 791 24.81 7.80 58.46
N ASN A 792 25.07 6.69 57.75
CA ASN A 792 24.60 6.55 56.37
C ASN A 792 23.60 5.37 56.21
N PRO A 793 22.29 5.63 56.06
CA PRO A 793 21.35 4.59 55.67
C PRO A 793 21.60 4.21 54.20
N ALA A 794 21.52 2.91 53.92
CA ALA A 794 21.61 2.36 52.57
C ALA A 794 20.58 3.02 51.63
N PRO A 795 20.88 3.19 50.32
CA PRO A 795 19.89 3.71 49.39
C PRO A 795 18.79 2.67 49.17
N GLU A 796 17.64 2.93 49.78
CA GLU A 796 16.37 2.37 49.38
C GLU A 796 16.02 2.86 47.96
N ASN A 797 15.40 1.95 47.22
CA ASN A 797 14.86 2.11 45.89
C ASN A 797 13.95 3.36 45.82
N PRO A 798 14.17 4.36 44.93
CA PRO A 798 13.20 5.41 44.74
C PRO A 798 12.11 4.92 43.78
N GLU A 799 10.94 4.70 44.35
CA GLU A 799 9.66 4.86 43.67
C GLU A 799 9.64 6.18 42.88
N GLU A 800 8.95 6.17 41.73
CA GLU A 800 8.66 7.36 40.93
C GLU A 800 7.98 8.45 41.79
N GLU A 801 8.74 9.43 42.27
CA GLU A 801 8.22 10.72 42.71
C GLU A 801 8.36 11.75 41.58
N SER A 802 7.21 12.21 41.09
CA SER A 802 7.04 13.22 40.04
C SER A 802 7.42 14.63 40.50
N LEU A 803 8.70 14.91 40.74
CA LEU A 803 9.18 16.25 41.08
C LEU A 803 9.94 16.89 39.90
N GLY A 804 9.25 17.80 39.19
CA GLY A 804 9.83 18.70 38.20
C GLY A 804 9.18 18.71 36.81
N ALA A 805 7.87 18.46 36.70
CA ALA A 805 7.21 18.54 35.40
C ALA A 805 7.17 20.00 34.89
N VAL A 806 7.78 20.23 33.72
CA VAL A 806 7.59 21.49 32.99
C VAL A 806 6.26 21.41 32.24
N GLN A 807 5.33 22.29 32.57
CA GLN A 807 4.05 22.44 31.89
C GLN A 807 4.10 23.56 30.85
N VAL A 808 3.50 23.33 29.69
CA VAL A 808 3.35 24.33 28.62
C VAL A 808 1.89 24.34 28.18
N PHE A 809 1.17 25.43 28.43
CA PHE A 809 -0.26 25.51 28.19
C PHE A 809 -0.73 26.95 27.84
N PRO A 810 -1.66 27.12 26.88
CA PRO A 810 -2.27 26.08 26.05
C PRO A 810 -1.32 25.53 24.97
N ASN A 811 -1.56 24.29 24.56
CA ASN A 811 -0.89 23.65 23.44
C ASN A 811 -1.85 22.62 22.81
N PRO A 812 -2.41 22.85 21.60
CA PRO A 812 -2.11 23.95 20.67
C PRO A 812 -2.44 25.37 21.19
N ASN A 813 -1.83 26.40 20.61
CA ASN A 813 -2.07 27.82 20.93
C ASN A 813 -2.04 28.71 19.67
N ASN A 814 -2.38 30.00 19.81
CA ASN A 814 -2.33 30.99 18.72
C ASN A 814 -1.04 31.85 18.78
N GLY A 815 0.05 31.29 19.31
CA GLY A 815 1.31 31.97 19.58
C GLY A 815 1.50 32.39 21.03
N GLU A 816 0.44 32.53 21.84
CA GLU A 816 0.53 32.86 23.26
C GLU A 816 0.39 31.61 24.15
N PHE A 817 1.35 31.37 25.04
CA PHE A 817 1.29 30.25 26.00
C PHE A 817 2.09 30.53 27.28
N SER A 818 1.77 29.83 28.37
CA SER A 818 2.53 29.87 29.61
C SER A 818 3.47 28.67 29.73
N ILE A 819 4.66 28.90 30.29
CA ILE A 819 5.56 27.86 30.76
C ILE A 819 5.54 27.91 32.28
N HIS A 820 5.35 26.77 32.94
CA HIS A 820 5.44 26.63 34.39
C HIS A 820 6.33 25.43 34.73
N ILE A 821 7.33 25.66 35.58
CA ILE A 821 8.20 24.62 36.10
C ILE A 821 7.71 24.30 37.51
N GLU A 822 7.23 23.07 37.73
CA GLU A 822 6.77 22.59 39.04
C GLU A 822 7.96 22.31 39.98
N ASN A 823 8.74 23.35 40.25
CA ASN A 823 9.80 23.40 41.25
C ASN A 823 9.96 24.86 41.73
N ASP A 824 9.60 25.12 42.98
CA ASP A 824 9.65 26.46 43.58
C ASP A 824 11.08 26.94 43.91
N GLU A 825 12.08 26.06 43.85
CA GLU A 825 13.50 26.43 43.98
C GLU A 825 14.06 27.09 42.70
N VAL A 826 13.33 27.02 41.59
CA VAL A 826 13.75 27.62 40.31
C VAL A 826 13.54 29.13 40.37
N ILE A 827 14.64 29.85 40.61
CA ILE A 827 14.68 31.32 40.60
C ILE A 827 14.95 31.92 39.23
N GLN A 828 15.43 31.11 38.26
CA GLN A 828 15.64 31.51 36.87
C GLN A 828 15.63 30.31 35.93
N PHE A 829 15.20 30.51 34.67
CA PHE A 829 15.29 29.52 33.61
C PHE A 829 15.45 30.18 32.23
N GLU A 830 16.05 29.45 31.30
CA GLU A 830 16.22 29.85 29.91
C GLU A 830 15.23 29.11 29.02
N VAL A 831 14.67 29.79 28.01
CA VAL A 831 13.82 29.19 26.98
C VAL A 831 14.40 29.53 25.61
N SER A 832 14.83 28.51 24.87
CA SER A 832 15.23 28.65 23.47
C SER A 832 14.16 28.08 22.55
N VAL A 833 13.76 28.82 21.51
CA VAL A 833 12.73 28.42 20.54
C VAL A 833 13.40 28.03 19.23
N TYR A 834 13.05 26.87 18.68
CA TYR A 834 13.57 26.34 17.41
C TYR A 834 12.42 26.07 16.42
N ASP A 835 12.69 26.27 15.13
CA ASP A 835 11.81 25.82 14.07
C ASP A 835 11.94 24.30 13.81
N SER A 836 11.11 23.78 12.90
CA SER A 836 11.10 22.36 12.52
C SER A 836 12.39 21.87 11.85
N ASN A 837 13.24 22.78 11.37
CA ASN A 837 14.53 22.47 10.76
C ASN A 837 15.70 22.58 11.76
N GLY A 838 15.41 22.82 13.05
CA GLY A 838 16.42 22.94 14.10
C GLY A 838 17.14 24.29 14.15
N ARG A 839 16.64 25.31 13.43
CA ARG A 839 17.20 26.67 13.51
C ARG A 839 16.62 27.38 14.74
N MET A 840 17.49 27.94 15.57
CA MET A 840 17.10 28.75 16.72
C MET A 840 16.50 30.09 16.26
N LEU A 841 15.28 30.38 16.69
CA LEU A 841 14.51 31.57 16.36
C LEU A 841 14.65 32.67 17.41
N SER A 842 14.62 32.29 18.70
CA SER A 842 14.76 33.21 19.82
C SER A 842 15.24 32.48 21.08
N GLN A 843 15.77 33.24 22.04
CA GLN A 843 16.23 32.76 23.34
C GLN A 843 15.88 33.81 24.38
N HIS A 844 15.31 33.36 25.50
CA HIS A 844 14.80 34.21 26.58
C HIS A 844 15.32 33.72 27.92
N GLN A 845 15.63 34.64 28.83
CA GLN A 845 16.07 34.36 30.20
C GLN A 845 15.01 34.93 31.15
N GLU A 846 14.40 34.05 31.94
CA GLU A 846 13.21 34.32 32.72
C GLU A 846 13.51 34.19 34.21
N SER A 847 12.95 35.10 35.01
CA SER A 847 13.09 35.06 36.48
C SER A 847 11.86 34.41 37.12
N GLY A 848 12.07 33.56 38.12
CA GLY A 848 11.05 32.73 38.75
C GLY A 848 10.87 31.37 38.06
N ASN A 849 9.77 30.67 38.39
CA ASN A 849 9.45 29.33 37.85
C ASN A 849 8.25 29.33 36.89
N ARG A 850 7.85 30.51 36.39
CA ARG A 850 6.75 30.67 35.44
C ARG A 850 6.98 31.87 34.53
N THR A 851 6.67 31.73 33.25
CA THR A 851 6.62 32.86 32.29
C THR A 851 5.44 32.73 31.32
N VAL A 852 5.12 33.82 30.63
CA VAL A 852 4.20 33.85 29.49
C VAL A 852 4.99 34.24 28.25
N MET A 853 4.89 33.41 27.21
CA MET A 853 5.56 33.60 25.92
C MET A 853 4.55 34.07 24.88
N ASP A 854 4.96 35.03 24.06
CA ASP A 854 4.22 35.48 22.87
C ASP A 854 5.07 35.25 21.62
N LEU A 855 4.63 34.29 20.82
CA LEU A 855 5.16 33.91 19.51
C LEU A 855 4.12 34.12 18.40
N SER A 856 3.11 34.97 18.60
CA SER A 856 2.03 35.24 17.64
C SER A 856 2.52 35.79 16.29
N GLY A 857 3.75 36.31 16.24
CA GLY A 857 4.42 36.72 15.01
C GLY A 857 4.99 35.58 14.14
N LEU A 858 4.98 34.34 14.62
CA LEU A 858 5.45 33.16 13.87
C LEU A 858 4.31 32.54 13.03
N THR A 859 4.67 31.91 11.90
CA THR A 859 3.68 31.21 11.06
C THR A 859 3.11 29.98 11.76
N ALA A 860 1.87 29.61 11.45
CA ALA A 860 1.26 28.38 11.93
C ALA A 860 2.16 27.16 11.61
N GLY A 861 2.35 26.28 12.58
CA GLY A 861 3.32 25.19 12.52
C GLY A 861 3.73 24.67 13.90
N PHE A 862 4.65 23.70 13.93
CA PHE A 862 5.20 23.20 15.18
C PHE A 862 6.59 23.78 15.45
N TYR A 863 6.85 24.07 16.72
CA TYR A 863 8.11 24.61 17.21
C TYR A 863 8.59 23.81 18.42
N PHE A 864 9.88 23.87 18.69
CA PHE A 864 10.47 23.23 19.86
C PHE A 864 10.98 24.26 20.85
N LEU A 865 10.58 24.11 22.10
CA LEU A 865 11.14 24.83 23.23
C LEU A 865 12.21 23.96 23.88
N VAL A 866 13.39 24.52 24.11
CA VAL A 866 14.43 23.95 24.97
C VAL A 866 14.49 24.81 26.21
N ILE A 867 14.04 24.26 27.34
CA ILE A 867 13.90 24.96 28.62
C ILE A 867 15.01 24.46 29.54
N ARG A 868 15.90 25.36 29.97
CA ARG A 868 17.05 25.02 30.83
C ARG A 868 16.89 25.70 32.17
N TYR A 869 16.99 24.94 33.25
CA TYR A 869 16.92 25.47 34.62
C TYR A 869 17.77 24.58 35.52
N MET A 870 18.53 25.20 36.42
CA MET A 870 19.55 24.49 37.20
C MET A 870 20.46 23.66 36.26
N GLU A 871 20.63 22.36 36.51
CA GLU A 871 21.35 21.41 35.64
C GLU A 871 20.42 20.59 34.73
N LYS A 872 19.13 20.93 34.65
CA LYS A 872 18.12 20.21 33.86
C LYS A 872 17.86 20.91 32.53
N THR A 873 17.67 20.10 31.48
CA THR A 873 17.21 20.56 30.16
C THR A 873 15.96 19.79 29.76
N VAL A 874 14.86 20.49 29.50
CA VAL A 874 13.57 19.91 29.11
C VAL A 874 13.17 20.42 27.73
N LYS A 875 12.80 19.49 26.83
CA LYS A 875 12.31 19.83 25.49
C LYS A 875 10.79 19.70 25.43
N LYS A 876 10.11 20.70 24.86
CA LYS A 876 8.66 20.69 24.65
C LYS A 876 8.31 21.07 23.23
N LYS A 877 7.43 20.31 22.60
CA LYS A 877 6.83 20.66 21.31
C LYS A 877 5.62 21.56 21.55
N ILE A 878 5.51 22.66 20.82
CA ILE A 878 4.31 23.50 20.78
C ILE A 878 3.75 23.55 19.36
N ILE A 879 2.44 23.73 19.24
CA ILE A 879 1.73 23.90 17.97
C ILE A 879 1.09 25.29 17.97
N ILE A 880 1.50 26.13 17.03
CA ILE A 880 0.87 27.42 16.74
C ILE A 880 -0.13 27.21 15.61
N MET A 881 -1.42 27.51 15.85
CA MET A 881 -2.53 27.35 14.89
C MET A 881 -2.69 28.51 13.93
#